data_AF-A0A956TCE2-F1
#
_entry.id   AF-A0A956TCE2-F1
#
_cell.length_a   1.000
_cell.length_b   1.000
_cell.length_c   1.000
_cell.angle_alpha   90.00
_cell.angle_beta   90.00
_cell.angle_gamma   90.00
#
_symmetry.space_group_name_H-M   'P 1'
#
loop_
_entity.id
_entity.type
_entity.pdbx_description
1 polymer ?
#
loop_
_entity_poly.entity_id
_entity_poly.type
_entity_poly.pdbx_seq_one_letter_code
_entity_poly.pdbx_strand_id
1 'polypeptide(L)'
;VVNFGLTCLGRLGRGKKLEVEPFLAEVEPALGHATKGTAMKALKLVARVGDPAPLAARALAHPSADVQKLALELVEKSGRAPELLAGKVDFLAAALVPRARDLVGQEQAGVARIELGPPPAEARPWQALPELERLEPIADVQELIDRVAAAIEAVEDGEEVELILDGLGRLGPQRPADFELRTAALRARLQTQPAGEVVRGLAASWSGLPAAWRDLLLTWLTGRLYRTPHSSYYKPAPAARFLEARVRAISQRLAAQVVTPRLALPTHRGGWIEPRQLIGRAVELGHDFPREELMAAFLRLAPEGRDYALEAAAGLSGTVGLLTRFALGGGYPPGAKDRDYAPLWLAAARAREPEGNHAQVLAPLGVKAPGPDGFEAARPSWSIALENGFPRLKVEFPQPPQPGLWESLVGRLRAALAPEQVPTAALFDSQVRSWETVDYTGVWLVRWMGLTYPIKPEGFYLEGIRAMLFRIDMESSGMAASFPFIEALAQPGRVWSELARLAFWVALVGKDADCRAMAVDLALEAIESGRTHPQPLAETLVKADRVSWIKANRLAGGLEEIARAGELPAVVVAECLDDYLARVADLPRALHHLLEVRLDLATRLQRPPSDAAKHRLGQVQGSGKAARLAASLAAI
;
A
#
# COMPACT_ATOMS: atom_id res chain seq x y z
N VAL A 1 -35.73 14.24 7.12
CA VAL A 1 -36.94 14.43 7.96
C VAL A 1 -36.63 15.08 9.32
N VAL A 2 -35.68 14.56 10.11
CA VAL A 2 -35.34 15.08 11.47
C VAL A 2 -35.07 16.61 11.51
N ASN A 3 -34.23 17.13 10.62
CA ASN A 3 -33.88 18.56 10.57
C ASN A 3 -35.08 19.48 10.28
N PHE A 4 -36.03 19.02 9.45
CA PHE A 4 -37.28 19.73 9.21
C PHE A 4 -38.17 19.73 10.45
N GLY A 5 -38.31 18.57 11.12
CA GLY A 5 -39.03 18.43 12.39
C GLY A 5 -38.52 19.40 13.46
N LEU A 6 -37.20 19.43 13.71
CA LEU A 6 -36.58 20.40 14.64
C LEU A 6 -36.84 21.86 14.25
N THR A 7 -36.96 22.16 12.96
CA THR A 7 -37.24 23.52 12.47
C THR A 7 -38.70 23.91 12.76
N CYS A 8 -39.65 22.99 12.60
CA CYS A 8 -41.05 23.18 13.00
C CYS A 8 -41.20 23.31 14.52
N LEU A 9 -40.59 22.42 15.30
CA LEU A 9 -40.57 22.49 16.76
C LEU A 9 -39.93 23.80 17.26
N GLY A 10 -38.88 24.29 16.59
CA GLY A 10 -38.29 25.59 16.88
C GLY A 10 -39.20 26.79 16.60
N ARG A 11 -40.15 26.67 15.65
CA ARG A 11 -41.20 27.68 15.45
C ARG A 11 -42.24 27.64 16.56
N LEU A 12 -42.68 26.44 16.97
CA LEU A 12 -43.61 26.25 18.08
C LEU A 12 -43.04 26.75 19.41
N GLY A 13 -41.75 26.48 19.68
CA GLY A 13 -41.06 26.96 20.88
C GLY A 13 -41.01 28.49 20.96
N ARG A 14 -40.77 29.19 19.84
CA ARG A 14 -40.83 30.67 19.81
C ARG A 14 -42.23 31.21 20.10
N GLY A 15 -43.27 30.47 19.72
CA GLY A 15 -44.66 30.81 20.01
C GLY A 15 -45.13 30.39 21.41
N LYS A 16 -44.27 29.82 22.26
CA LYS A 16 -44.63 29.18 23.55
C LYS A 16 -45.75 28.12 23.40
N LYS A 17 -45.84 27.46 22.24
CA LYS A 17 -46.82 26.41 21.93
C LYS A 17 -46.21 25.00 21.91
N LEU A 18 -44.94 24.88 22.29
CA LEU A 18 -44.27 23.59 22.36
C LEU A 18 -44.58 22.93 23.70
N GLU A 19 -45.12 21.72 23.65
CA GLU A 19 -45.23 20.87 24.83
C GLU A 19 -43.82 20.41 25.24
N VAL A 20 -43.35 20.96 26.37
CA VAL A 20 -41.94 20.84 26.79
C VAL A 20 -41.61 19.41 27.19
N GLU A 21 -42.43 18.78 28.02
CA GLU A 21 -42.14 17.43 28.55
C GLU A 21 -42.05 16.36 27.45
N PRO A 22 -43.02 16.23 26.52
CA PRO A 22 -42.91 15.27 25.42
C PRO A 22 -41.70 15.55 24.51
N PHE A 23 -41.40 16.83 24.28
CA PHE A 23 -40.23 17.19 23.48
C PHE A 23 -38.92 16.76 24.14
N LEU A 24 -38.74 17.04 25.45
CA LEU A 24 -37.52 16.68 26.16
C LEU A 24 -37.33 15.16 26.26
N ALA A 25 -38.42 14.39 26.33
CA ALA A 25 -38.38 12.92 26.32
C ALA A 25 -37.86 12.34 24.98
N GLU A 26 -38.15 13.00 23.86
CA GLU A 26 -37.93 12.45 22.52
C GLU A 26 -36.74 13.07 21.75
N VAL A 27 -36.13 14.16 22.25
CA VAL A 27 -35.09 14.91 21.52
C VAL A 27 -33.72 14.24 21.54
N GLU A 28 -33.48 13.29 22.45
CA GLU A 28 -32.16 12.68 22.65
C GLU A 28 -31.53 12.08 21.37
N PRO A 29 -32.23 11.29 20.54
CA PRO A 29 -31.65 10.75 19.30
C PRO A 29 -31.15 11.84 18.34
N ALA A 30 -31.77 13.03 18.36
CA ALA A 30 -31.34 14.15 17.53
C ALA A 30 -30.02 14.78 18.03
N LEU A 31 -29.69 14.64 19.31
CA LEU A 31 -28.45 15.12 19.92
C LEU A 31 -27.25 14.23 19.56
N GLY A 32 -27.47 12.93 19.35
CA GLY A 32 -26.46 11.97 18.87
C GLY A 32 -26.38 11.83 17.35
N HIS A 33 -27.16 12.61 16.59
CA HIS A 33 -27.27 12.48 15.15
C HIS A 33 -25.97 12.90 14.43
N ALA A 34 -25.42 12.06 13.54
CA ALA A 34 -24.13 12.26 12.85
C ALA A 34 -23.95 13.65 12.20
N THR A 35 -25.03 14.23 11.64
CA THR A 35 -25.01 15.60 11.12
C THR A 35 -24.97 16.64 12.25
N LYS A 36 -23.82 17.30 12.42
CA LYS A 36 -23.60 18.46 13.32
C LYS A 36 -24.75 19.47 13.35
N GLY A 37 -25.29 19.84 12.18
CA GLY A 37 -26.37 20.84 12.08
C GLY A 37 -27.66 20.43 12.79
N THR A 38 -27.98 19.13 12.80
CA THR A 38 -29.13 18.55 13.49
C THR A 38 -28.91 18.61 15.01
N ALA A 39 -27.79 18.10 15.51
CA ALA A 39 -27.44 18.10 16.93
C ALA A 39 -27.38 19.54 17.50
N MET A 40 -26.77 20.48 16.79
CA MET A 40 -26.72 21.89 17.18
C MET A 40 -28.11 22.53 17.29
N LYS A 41 -29.04 22.21 16.38
CA LYS A 41 -30.41 22.74 16.44
C LYS A 41 -31.19 22.16 17.62
N ALA A 42 -31.03 20.86 17.87
CA ALA A 42 -31.64 20.19 19.02
C ALA A 42 -31.14 20.79 20.35
N LEU A 43 -29.82 20.90 20.54
CA LEU A 43 -29.21 21.54 21.73
C LEU A 43 -29.73 22.96 21.97
N LYS A 44 -29.78 23.79 20.92
CA LYS A 44 -30.27 25.16 21.02
C LYS A 44 -31.76 25.24 21.36
N LEU A 45 -32.55 24.25 20.94
CA LEU A 45 -33.97 24.19 21.26
C LEU A 45 -34.18 23.74 22.71
N VAL A 46 -33.46 22.70 23.15
CA VAL A 46 -33.42 22.23 24.54
C VAL A 46 -33.07 23.37 25.50
N ALA A 47 -32.03 24.14 25.18
CA ALA A 47 -31.59 25.31 25.97
C ALA A 47 -32.64 26.43 26.12
N ARG A 48 -33.72 26.41 25.33
CA ARG A 48 -34.78 27.44 25.39
C ARG A 48 -36.02 27.02 26.18
N VAL A 49 -36.23 25.72 26.38
CA VAL A 49 -37.55 25.19 26.76
C VAL A 49 -37.56 24.46 28.10
N GLY A 50 -36.40 24.07 28.64
CA GLY A 50 -36.32 23.42 29.95
C GLY A 50 -34.92 23.45 30.52
N ASP A 51 -34.64 22.55 31.47
CA ASP A 51 -33.30 22.33 32.01
C ASP A 51 -32.44 21.57 30.97
N PRO A 52 -31.45 22.22 30.35
CA PRO A 52 -30.71 21.59 29.28
C PRO A 52 -29.61 20.64 29.76
N ALA A 53 -29.23 20.68 31.04
CA ALA A 53 -27.97 20.10 31.47
C ALA A 53 -27.88 18.57 31.29
N PRO A 54 -28.91 17.77 31.63
CA PRO A 54 -28.85 16.30 31.45
C PRO A 54 -28.70 15.89 29.97
N LEU A 55 -29.43 16.56 29.09
CA LEU A 55 -29.38 16.32 27.65
C LEU A 55 -28.09 16.87 27.01
N ALA A 56 -27.62 18.03 27.46
CA ALA A 56 -26.33 18.58 27.05
C ALA A 56 -25.19 17.64 27.45
N ALA A 57 -25.21 17.08 28.67
CA ALA A 57 -24.21 16.12 29.13
C ALA A 57 -24.15 14.85 28.26
N ARG A 58 -25.25 14.44 27.62
CA ARG A 58 -25.27 13.33 26.65
C ARG A 58 -24.63 13.75 25.32
N ALA A 59 -24.87 14.97 24.87
CA ALA A 59 -24.30 15.51 23.64
C ALA A 59 -22.77 15.76 23.71
N LEU A 60 -22.16 15.69 24.89
CA LEU A 60 -20.70 15.72 25.06
C LEU A 60 -19.99 14.54 24.36
N ALA A 61 -20.68 13.43 24.13
CA ALA A 61 -20.14 12.29 23.37
C ALA A 61 -20.23 12.47 21.84
N HIS A 62 -20.75 13.59 21.35
CA HIS A 62 -20.91 13.81 19.91
C HIS A 62 -19.54 13.99 19.23
N PRO A 63 -19.30 13.43 18.02
CA PRO A 63 -18.02 13.52 17.29
C PRO A 63 -17.63 14.93 16.81
N SER A 64 -18.35 15.99 17.19
CA SER A 64 -18.11 17.36 16.70
C SER A 64 -17.77 18.27 17.86
N ALA A 65 -16.56 18.84 17.83
CA ALA A 65 -16.08 19.78 18.84
C ALA A 65 -17.04 20.97 19.07
N ASP A 66 -17.71 21.47 18.02
CA ASP A 66 -18.69 22.55 18.16
C ASP A 66 -19.95 22.15 18.92
N VAL A 67 -20.41 20.90 18.75
CA VAL A 67 -21.55 20.34 19.50
C VAL A 67 -21.15 20.15 20.96
N GLN A 68 -19.97 19.57 21.20
CA GLN A 68 -19.41 19.39 22.54
C GLN A 68 -19.19 20.72 23.25
N LYS A 69 -18.72 21.75 22.55
CA LYS A 69 -18.51 23.09 23.11
C LYS A 69 -19.81 23.69 23.62
N LEU A 70 -20.85 23.67 22.79
CA LEU A 70 -22.17 24.19 23.20
C LEU A 70 -22.76 23.37 24.36
N ALA A 71 -22.60 22.05 24.31
CA ALA A 71 -23.01 21.16 25.39
C ALA A 71 -22.29 21.49 26.70
N LEU A 72 -20.96 21.66 26.67
CA LEU A 72 -20.15 22.01 27.84
C LEU A 72 -20.56 23.36 28.43
N GLU A 73 -20.79 24.37 27.59
CA GLU A 73 -21.29 25.70 28.03
C GLU A 73 -22.65 25.61 28.75
N LEU A 74 -23.54 24.70 28.33
CA LEU A 74 -24.83 24.49 28.98
C LEU A 74 -24.70 23.71 30.29
N VAL A 75 -23.82 22.71 30.34
CA VAL A 75 -23.50 21.96 31.56
C VAL A 75 -22.89 22.89 32.62
N GLU A 76 -21.94 23.72 32.25
CA GLU A 76 -21.29 24.72 33.11
C GLU A 76 -22.28 25.75 33.66
N LYS A 77 -23.15 26.31 32.81
CA LYS A 77 -24.21 27.24 33.24
C LYS A 77 -25.18 26.67 34.26
N SER A 78 -25.31 25.34 34.34
CA SER A 78 -26.18 24.68 35.31
C SER A 78 -25.59 24.60 36.72
N GLY A 79 -24.28 24.84 36.89
CA GLY A 79 -23.57 24.65 38.16
C GLY A 79 -23.33 23.20 38.55
N ARG A 80 -23.80 22.22 37.76
CA ARG A 80 -23.64 20.77 38.01
C ARG A 80 -22.52 20.14 37.17
N ALA A 81 -21.52 20.92 36.77
CA ALA A 81 -20.45 20.44 35.90
C ALA A 81 -19.67 19.25 36.49
N PRO A 82 -19.27 19.23 37.79
CA PRO A 82 -18.58 18.08 38.36
C PRO A 82 -19.35 16.75 38.23
N GLU A 83 -20.66 16.78 38.49
CA GLU A 83 -21.55 15.62 38.41
C GLU A 83 -21.73 15.16 36.96
N LEU A 84 -22.00 16.10 36.05
CA LEU A 84 -22.38 15.80 34.67
C LEU A 84 -21.18 15.49 33.75
N LEU A 85 -19.97 15.91 34.13
CA LEU A 85 -18.72 15.65 33.42
C LEU A 85 -17.94 14.44 33.95
N ALA A 86 -18.36 13.84 35.06
CA ALA A 86 -17.71 12.67 35.64
C ALA A 86 -17.57 11.54 34.59
N GLY A 87 -16.31 11.13 34.31
CA GLY A 87 -15.99 10.11 33.32
C GLY A 87 -16.19 10.52 31.85
N LYS A 88 -16.48 11.80 31.56
CA LYS A 88 -16.72 12.30 30.18
C LYS A 88 -15.62 13.20 29.65
N VAL A 89 -14.76 13.73 30.52
CA VAL A 89 -13.72 14.72 30.18
C VAL A 89 -12.84 14.23 29.04
N ASP A 90 -12.40 12.97 29.07
CA ASP A 90 -11.48 12.43 28.06
C ASP A 90 -12.14 12.13 26.70
N PHE A 91 -13.47 12.22 26.62
CA PHE A 91 -14.22 12.08 25.35
C PHE A 91 -14.49 13.44 24.67
N LEU A 92 -14.12 14.55 25.30
CA LEU A 92 -14.24 15.88 24.72
C LEU A 92 -13.12 16.14 23.72
N ALA A 93 -13.38 16.99 22.74
CA ALA A 93 -12.36 17.57 21.87
C ALA A 93 -11.28 18.23 22.72
N ALA A 94 -9.99 18.08 22.37
CA ALA A 94 -8.93 18.45 23.30
C ALA A 94 -8.95 19.94 23.66
N ALA A 95 -9.40 20.81 22.75
CA ALA A 95 -9.58 22.25 23.04
C ALA A 95 -10.54 22.55 24.21
N LEU A 96 -11.42 21.61 24.59
CA LEU A 96 -12.38 21.74 25.68
C LEU A 96 -11.90 21.05 26.97
N VAL A 97 -10.94 20.13 26.88
CA VAL A 97 -10.46 19.32 28.01
C VAL A 97 -9.89 20.18 29.14
N PRO A 98 -9.04 21.21 28.92
CA PRO A 98 -8.55 22.07 30.00
C PRO A 98 -9.69 22.74 30.77
N ARG A 99 -10.68 23.28 30.05
CA ARG A 99 -11.86 23.91 30.65
C ARG A 99 -12.71 22.91 31.42
N ALA A 100 -12.90 21.71 30.87
CA ALA A 100 -13.68 20.67 31.53
C ALA A 100 -12.98 20.13 32.79
N ARG A 101 -11.66 19.97 32.78
CA ARG A 101 -10.84 19.56 33.95
C ARG A 101 -10.90 20.59 35.07
N ASP A 102 -10.78 21.87 34.73
CA ASP A 102 -10.96 22.99 35.67
C ASP A 102 -12.35 22.92 36.34
N LEU A 103 -13.41 22.69 35.54
CA LEU A 103 -14.78 22.58 36.05
C LEU A 103 -15.02 21.36 36.97
N VAL A 104 -14.22 20.30 36.88
CA VAL A 104 -14.32 19.13 37.77
C VAL A 104 -13.24 19.08 38.85
N GLY A 105 -12.37 20.09 38.94
CA GLY A 105 -11.26 20.13 39.89
C GLY A 105 -10.22 19.02 39.69
N GLN A 106 -10.08 18.49 38.47
CA GLN A 106 -9.07 17.49 38.16
C GLN A 106 -7.74 18.19 37.83
N GLU A 107 -6.71 17.97 38.65
CA GLU A 107 -5.35 18.36 38.30
C GLU A 107 -4.92 17.63 37.01
N GLN A 108 -4.20 18.35 36.15
CA GLN A 108 -3.64 17.76 34.94
C GLN A 108 -2.58 16.74 35.34
N ALA A 109 -2.88 15.46 35.22
CA ALA A 109 -1.84 14.42 35.25
C ALA A 109 -0.80 14.77 34.17
N GLY A 110 0.46 14.89 34.58
CA GLY A 110 1.56 15.15 33.65
C GLY A 110 1.66 14.00 32.65
N VAL A 111 1.51 14.30 31.36
CA VAL A 111 1.71 13.30 30.31
C VAL A 111 3.20 12.97 30.27
N ALA A 112 3.55 11.70 30.41
CA ALA A 112 4.94 11.26 30.29
C ALA A 112 5.47 11.69 28.92
N ARG A 113 6.61 12.37 28.88
CA ARG A 113 7.19 12.80 27.61
C ARG A 113 7.76 11.59 26.87
N ILE A 114 7.07 11.13 25.84
CA ILE A 114 7.60 10.19 24.84
C ILE A 114 8.68 10.90 24.00
N GLU A 115 9.95 10.57 24.22
CA GLU A 115 11.04 11.03 23.37
C GLU A 115 11.20 10.04 22.21
N LEU A 116 11.09 10.55 20.98
CA LEU A 116 11.36 9.75 19.80
C LEU A 116 12.88 9.59 19.63
N GLY A 117 13.32 8.36 19.36
CA GLY A 117 14.69 8.09 18.96
C GLY A 117 15.03 8.70 17.59
N PRO A 118 16.29 8.63 17.15
CA PRO A 118 16.66 9.12 15.82
C PRO A 118 15.92 8.34 14.71
N PRO A 119 15.77 8.91 13.50
CA PRO A 119 15.21 8.21 12.36
C PRO A 119 15.92 6.87 12.12
N PRO A 120 15.18 5.80 11.77
CA PRO A 120 15.79 4.52 11.46
C PRO A 120 16.67 4.65 10.22
N ALA A 121 17.86 4.06 10.25
CA ALA A 121 18.74 4.03 9.09
C ALA A 121 18.12 3.14 8.00
N GLU A 122 17.98 3.67 6.79
CA GLU A 122 17.44 2.94 5.63
C GLU A 122 18.30 1.71 5.25
N ALA A 123 19.57 1.67 5.67
CA ALA A 123 20.55 0.64 5.31
C ALA A 123 20.71 -0.51 6.32
N ARG A 124 19.84 -0.65 7.33
CA ARG A 124 19.96 -1.79 8.26
C ARG A 124 19.77 -3.11 7.51
N PRO A 125 20.66 -4.12 7.69
CA PRO A 125 20.44 -5.46 7.16
C PRO A 125 19.21 -6.03 7.83
N TRP A 126 18.10 -6.00 7.09
CA TRP A 126 16.79 -6.42 7.53
C TRP A 126 16.68 -7.95 7.41
N GLN A 127 16.02 -8.58 8.41
CA GLN A 127 15.73 -10.01 8.42
C GLN A 127 14.29 -10.28 7.92
N ALA A 128 14.16 -10.86 6.74
CA ALA A 128 12.90 -11.16 6.09
C ALA A 128 12.17 -12.36 6.71
N LEU A 129 12.87 -13.45 7.01
CA LEU A 129 12.22 -14.75 7.27
C LEU A 129 11.66 -15.00 8.69
N PRO A 130 12.33 -14.62 9.80
CA PRO A 130 12.01 -15.16 11.14
C PRO A 130 10.56 -14.95 11.63
N GLU A 131 9.91 -13.89 11.17
CA GLU A 131 8.56 -13.49 11.59
C GLU A 131 7.47 -13.90 10.60
N LEU A 132 7.84 -14.52 9.47
CA LEU A 132 6.91 -14.85 8.40
C LEU A 132 6.43 -16.29 8.50
N GLU A 133 5.12 -16.46 8.29
CA GLU A 133 4.49 -17.78 8.17
C GLU A 133 5.07 -18.54 6.96
N ARG A 134 5.34 -19.84 7.15
CA ARG A 134 5.78 -20.75 6.08
C ARG A 134 4.60 -21.17 5.23
N LEU A 135 4.83 -21.30 3.93
CA LEU A 135 3.82 -21.76 2.99
C LEU A 135 4.01 -23.24 2.69
N GLU A 136 2.92 -24.00 2.76
CA GLU A 136 2.90 -25.42 2.45
C GLU A 136 2.48 -25.64 0.99
N PRO A 137 3.29 -26.37 0.19
CA PRO A 137 2.91 -26.69 -1.19
C PRO A 137 1.65 -27.56 -1.25
N ILE A 138 0.85 -27.41 -2.32
CA ILE A 138 -0.30 -28.28 -2.60
C ILE A 138 0.16 -29.74 -2.65
N ALA A 139 -0.44 -30.59 -1.82
CA ALA A 139 0.06 -31.94 -1.59
C ALA A 139 -0.23 -32.87 -2.77
N ASP A 140 -1.46 -32.83 -3.29
CA ASP A 140 -1.94 -33.77 -4.30
C ASP A 140 -2.94 -33.14 -5.29
N VAL A 141 -3.33 -33.94 -6.30
CA VAL A 141 -4.23 -33.50 -7.38
C VAL A 141 -5.63 -33.15 -6.86
N GLN A 142 -6.10 -33.78 -5.79
CA GLN A 142 -7.42 -33.48 -5.23
C GLN A 142 -7.41 -32.09 -4.59
N GLU A 143 -6.42 -31.80 -3.75
CA GLU A 143 -6.25 -30.46 -3.19
C GLU A 143 -6.10 -29.41 -4.30
N LEU A 144 -5.35 -29.71 -5.37
CA LEU A 144 -5.21 -28.80 -6.51
C LEU A 144 -6.55 -28.50 -7.18
N ILE A 145 -7.40 -29.52 -7.39
CA ILE A 145 -8.74 -29.33 -7.96
C ILE A 145 -9.58 -28.41 -7.08
N ASP A 146 -9.57 -28.64 -5.77
CA ASP A 146 -10.36 -27.87 -4.80
C ASP A 146 -9.90 -26.41 -4.73
N ARG A 147 -8.58 -26.18 -4.72
CA ARG A 147 -7.95 -24.84 -4.73
C ARG A 147 -8.28 -24.08 -6.01
N VAL A 148 -8.13 -24.71 -7.18
CA VAL A 148 -8.49 -24.10 -8.47
C VAL A 148 -9.98 -23.80 -8.54
N ALA A 149 -10.84 -24.68 -8.03
CA ALA A 149 -12.28 -24.47 -7.99
C ALA A 149 -12.65 -23.20 -7.20
N ALA A 150 -12.05 -23.02 -6.02
CA ALA A 150 -12.22 -21.80 -5.23
C ALA A 150 -11.66 -20.57 -5.95
N ALA A 151 -10.43 -20.69 -6.48
CA ALA A 151 -9.71 -19.59 -7.09
C ALA A 151 -10.37 -19.04 -8.36
N ILE A 152 -11.07 -19.86 -9.15
CA ILE A 152 -11.84 -19.39 -10.32
C ILE A 152 -12.98 -18.45 -9.91
N GLU A 153 -13.53 -18.60 -8.71
CA GLU A 153 -14.61 -17.75 -8.21
C GLU A 153 -14.04 -16.50 -7.50
N ALA A 154 -13.03 -16.67 -6.66
CA ALA A 154 -12.35 -15.57 -6.00
C ALA A 154 -10.92 -15.95 -5.60
N VAL A 155 -9.99 -15.02 -5.84
CA VAL A 155 -8.65 -15.08 -5.26
C VAL A 155 -8.46 -13.87 -4.38
N GLU A 156 -8.12 -14.14 -3.12
CA GLU A 156 -7.79 -13.09 -2.17
C GLU A 156 -6.29 -12.84 -2.19
N ASP A 157 -5.45 -13.87 -2.17
CA ASP A 157 -4.01 -13.72 -1.91
C ASP A 157 -3.12 -13.97 -3.14
N GLY A 158 -1.98 -13.28 -3.21
CA GLY A 158 -0.99 -13.48 -4.27
C GLY A 158 -0.26 -14.82 -4.13
N GLU A 159 -0.10 -15.30 -2.89
CA GLU A 159 0.57 -16.54 -2.54
C GLU A 159 -0.24 -17.77 -2.99
N GLU A 160 -1.58 -17.71 -2.89
CA GLU A 160 -2.48 -18.77 -3.40
C GLU A 160 -2.27 -18.96 -4.91
N VAL A 161 -2.02 -17.88 -5.65
CA VAL A 161 -1.73 -17.93 -7.10
C VAL A 161 -0.42 -18.67 -7.36
N GLU A 162 0.62 -18.45 -6.55
CA GLU A 162 1.89 -19.19 -6.65
C GLU A 162 1.74 -20.66 -6.27
N LEU A 163 0.94 -20.98 -5.24
CA LEU A 163 0.66 -22.36 -4.84
C LEU A 163 -0.06 -23.12 -5.96
N ILE A 164 -1.07 -22.50 -6.58
CA ILE A 164 -1.78 -23.08 -7.73
C ILE A 164 -0.85 -23.22 -8.93
N LEU A 165 -0.01 -22.22 -9.22
CA LEU A 165 0.95 -22.27 -10.33
C LEU A 165 1.95 -23.43 -10.15
N ASP A 166 2.51 -23.59 -8.95
CA ASP A 166 3.37 -24.72 -8.57
C ASP A 166 2.63 -26.05 -8.72
N GLY A 167 1.43 -26.14 -8.16
CA GLY A 167 0.61 -27.34 -8.21
C GLY A 167 0.32 -27.77 -9.64
N LEU A 168 -0.09 -26.83 -10.52
CA LEU A 168 -0.29 -27.10 -11.95
C LEU A 168 0.99 -27.55 -12.64
N GLY A 169 2.13 -26.94 -12.31
CA GLY A 169 3.43 -27.32 -12.87
C GLY A 169 3.89 -28.73 -12.46
N ARG A 170 3.72 -29.09 -11.19
CA ARG A 170 4.25 -30.34 -10.61
C ARG A 170 3.28 -31.51 -10.70
N LEU A 171 2.01 -31.26 -10.36
CA LEU A 171 0.95 -32.28 -10.26
C LEU A 171 0.10 -32.34 -11.54
N GLY A 172 0.13 -31.30 -12.38
CA GLY A 172 -0.72 -31.20 -13.56
C GLY A 172 -0.64 -32.39 -14.55
N PRO A 173 0.53 -33.00 -14.80
CA PRO A 173 0.61 -34.21 -15.64
C PRO A 173 -0.05 -35.45 -15.03
N GLN A 174 -0.36 -35.46 -13.72
CA GLN A 174 -1.03 -36.59 -13.07
C GLN A 174 -2.52 -36.58 -13.41
N ARG A 175 -2.99 -37.64 -14.09
CA ARG A 175 -4.40 -37.81 -14.46
C ARG A 175 -4.95 -39.11 -13.86
N PRO A 176 -5.51 -39.08 -12.63
CA PRO A 176 -6.21 -40.25 -12.09
C PRO A 176 -7.38 -40.66 -12.99
N ALA A 177 -7.82 -41.92 -12.88
CA ALA A 177 -8.82 -42.50 -13.78
C ALA A 177 -10.16 -41.73 -13.82
N ASP A 178 -10.51 -41.04 -12.74
CA ASP A 178 -11.72 -40.23 -12.57
C ASP A 178 -11.46 -38.72 -12.71
N PHE A 179 -10.30 -38.29 -13.20
CA PHE A 179 -9.95 -36.87 -13.34
C PHE A 179 -10.98 -36.07 -14.17
N GLU A 180 -11.44 -36.63 -15.28
CA GLU A 180 -12.46 -35.98 -16.13
C GLU A 180 -13.79 -35.80 -15.38
N LEU A 181 -14.17 -36.77 -14.55
CA LEU A 181 -15.39 -36.69 -13.75
C LEU A 181 -15.26 -35.58 -12.69
N ARG A 182 -14.12 -35.53 -11.99
CA ARG A 182 -13.87 -34.54 -10.92
C ARG A 182 -13.77 -33.10 -11.44
N THR A 183 -13.33 -32.92 -12.68
CA THR A 183 -13.03 -31.58 -13.23
C THR A 183 -14.04 -31.09 -14.27
N ALA A 184 -15.06 -31.88 -14.60
CA ALA A 184 -16.06 -31.54 -15.62
C ALA A 184 -16.73 -30.18 -15.37
N ALA A 185 -17.07 -29.88 -14.12
CA ALA A 185 -17.71 -28.61 -13.73
C ALA A 185 -16.77 -27.41 -13.94
N LEU A 186 -15.48 -27.55 -13.60
CA LEU A 186 -14.47 -26.51 -13.81
C LEU A 186 -14.28 -26.19 -15.29
N ARG A 187 -14.19 -27.24 -16.12
CA ARG A 187 -14.08 -27.08 -17.57
C ARG A 187 -15.30 -26.36 -18.13
N ALA A 188 -16.50 -26.76 -17.74
CA ALA A 188 -17.73 -26.11 -18.17
C ALA A 188 -17.73 -24.62 -17.75
N ARG A 189 -17.41 -24.34 -16.49
CA ARG A 189 -17.35 -22.98 -15.94
C ARG A 189 -16.43 -22.07 -16.76
N LEU A 190 -15.20 -22.51 -17.05
CA LEU A 190 -14.21 -21.74 -17.84
C LEU A 190 -14.62 -21.54 -19.31
N GLN A 191 -15.46 -22.41 -19.87
CA GLN A 191 -15.94 -22.32 -21.25
C GLN A 191 -17.18 -21.44 -21.39
N THR A 192 -18.03 -21.38 -20.37
CA THR A 192 -19.33 -20.69 -20.41
C THR A 192 -19.34 -19.35 -19.67
N GLN A 193 -18.26 -18.96 -18.99
CA GLN A 193 -18.23 -17.77 -18.14
C GLN A 193 -18.56 -16.50 -18.95
N PRO A 194 -19.65 -15.77 -18.62
CA PRO A 194 -19.95 -14.49 -19.25
C PRO A 194 -18.84 -13.48 -18.96
N ALA A 195 -18.45 -12.70 -19.97
CA ALA A 195 -17.54 -11.58 -19.77
C ALA A 195 -18.16 -10.59 -18.74
N GLY A 196 -17.49 -10.39 -17.60
CA GLY A 196 -17.82 -9.34 -16.63
C GLY A 196 -18.46 -9.78 -15.30
N GLU A 197 -18.89 -11.03 -15.13
CA GLU A 197 -19.55 -11.47 -13.88
C GLU A 197 -18.58 -11.82 -12.73
N VAL A 198 -17.30 -12.08 -13.02
CA VAL A 198 -16.35 -12.58 -12.02
C VAL A 198 -15.02 -11.84 -12.15
N VAL A 199 -14.92 -10.60 -11.67
CA VAL A 199 -13.63 -9.83 -11.67
C VAL A 199 -12.70 -10.26 -10.52
N ARG A 200 -13.15 -11.16 -9.63
CA ARG A 200 -12.42 -11.53 -8.41
C ARG A 200 -11.59 -12.81 -8.51
N GLY A 201 -11.91 -13.70 -9.45
CA GLY A 201 -11.25 -15.00 -9.58
C GLY A 201 -10.14 -15.05 -10.63
N LEU A 202 -9.47 -16.20 -10.70
CA LEU A 202 -8.62 -16.59 -11.82
C LEU A 202 -9.45 -16.65 -13.09
N ALA A 203 -8.88 -16.25 -14.24
CA ALA A 203 -9.55 -16.27 -15.55
C ALA A 203 -10.72 -15.28 -15.75
N ALA A 204 -10.87 -14.29 -14.87
CA ALA A 204 -11.88 -13.23 -14.90
C ALA A 204 -12.04 -12.43 -16.20
N SER A 205 -10.99 -12.32 -17.01
CA SER A 205 -10.93 -11.46 -18.21
C SER A 205 -10.42 -12.21 -19.44
N TRP A 206 -10.83 -11.73 -20.61
CA TRP A 206 -10.49 -12.27 -21.93
C TRP A 206 -9.18 -11.70 -22.52
N SER A 207 -8.47 -10.86 -21.77
CA SER A 207 -7.20 -10.27 -22.18
C SER A 207 -6.14 -10.33 -21.07
N GLY A 208 -4.88 -10.08 -21.45
CA GLY A 208 -3.76 -9.96 -20.52
C GLY A 208 -3.50 -11.23 -19.68
N LEU A 209 -3.07 -11.00 -18.44
CA LEU A 209 -2.70 -12.06 -17.50
C LEU A 209 -3.87 -13.00 -17.14
N PRO A 210 -5.12 -12.53 -16.90
CA PRO A 210 -6.26 -13.42 -16.70
C PRO A 210 -6.51 -14.38 -17.87
N ALA A 211 -6.34 -13.93 -19.12
CA ALA A 211 -6.50 -14.80 -20.29
C ALA A 211 -5.43 -15.89 -20.34
N ALA A 212 -4.18 -15.58 -19.98
CA ALA A 212 -3.11 -16.57 -19.88
C ALA A 212 -3.41 -17.61 -18.79
N TRP A 213 -3.99 -17.19 -17.66
CA TRP A 213 -4.46 -18.11 -16.61
C TRP A 213 -5.56 -19.03 -17.12
N ARG A 214 -6.54 -18.50 -17.84
CA ARG A 214 -7.57 -19.33 -18.46
C ARG A 214 -6.98 -20.35 -19.42
N ASP A 215 -6.05 -19.92 -20.28
CA ASP A 215 -5.36 -20.81 -21.22
C ASP A 215 -4.61 -21.93 -20.48
N LEU A 216 -3.92 -21.62 -19.38
CA LEU A 216 -3.23 -22.61 -18.54
C LEU A 216 -4.23 -23.62 -17.95
N LEU A 217 -5.33 -23.15 -17.35
CA LEU A 217 -6.34 -24.01 -16.74
C LEU A 217 -7.04 -24.89 -17.78
N LEU A 218 -7.42 -24.36 -18.94
CA LEU A 218 -7.98 -25.16 -20.03
C LEU A 218 -6.96 -26.17 -20.58
N THR A 219 -5.68 -25.79 -20.63
CA THR A 219 -4.61 -26.70 -21.05
C THR A 219 -4.45 -27.87 -20.08
N TRP A 220 -4.47 -27.60 -18.78
CA TRP A 220 -4.46 -28.63 -17.75
C TRP A 220 -5.66 -29.58 -17.87
N LEU A 221 -6.86 -29.02 -17.93
CA LEU A 221 -8.10 -29.78 -17.92
C LEU A 221 -8.24 -30.68 -19.15
N THR A 222 -7.78 -30.23 -20.33
CA THR A 222 -8.01 -30.93 -21.60
C THR A 222 -6.78 -31.66 -22.15
N GLY A 223 -5.59 -31.38 -21.63
CA GLY A 223 -4.32 -31.84 -22.20
C GLY A 223 -3.94 -31.19 -23.53
N ARG A 224 -4.70 -30.21 -24.05
CA ARG A 224 -4.43 -29.51 -25.30
C ARG A 224 -3.90 -28.12 -25.02
N LEU A 225 -2.89 -27.66 -25.73
CA LEU A 225 -2.38 -26.29 -25.54
C LEU A 225 -3.41 -25.25 -26.01
N TYR A 226 -3.90 -24.42 -25.08
CA TYR A 226 -4.74 -23.25 -25.39
C TYR A 226 -3.88 -21.98 -25.53
N ARG A 227 -4.26 -21.12 -26.47
CA ARG A 227 -3.67 -19.79 -26.66
C ARG A 227 -4.73 -18.79 -27.11
N THR A 228 -5.19 -17.97 -26.18
CA THR A 228 -6.06 -16.83 -26.46
C THR A 228 -5.20 -15.71 -27.08
N PRO A 229 -5.56 -15.19 -28.28
CA PRO A 229 -4.82 -14.09 -28.91
C PRO A 229 -4.79 -12.85 -28.01
N HIS A 230 -3.69 -12.10 -28.08
CA HIS A 230 -3.57 -10.84 -27.36
C HIS A 230 -4.52 -9.79 -27.95
N SER A 231 -5.26 -9.09 -27.09
CA SER A 231 -6.10 -7.97 -27.52
C SER A 231 -5.23 -6.75 -27.82
N SER A 232 -5.37 -6.15 -29.01
CA SER A 232 -4.67 -4.90 -29.34
C SER A 232 -5.17 -3.71 -28.52
N TYR A 233 -6.36 -3.82 -27.91
CA TYR A 233 -6.97 -2.77 -27.11
C TYR A 233 -6.38 -2.66 -25.70
N TYR A 234 -5.80 -3.74 -25.20
CA TYR A 234 -5.32 -3.82 -23.81
C TYR A 234 -3.84 -4.13 -23.81
N LYS A 235 -3.05 -3.20 -23.30
CA LYS A 235 -1.61 -3.41 -23.15
C LYS A 235 -1.35 -3.83 -21.71
N PRO A 236 -0.76 -5.01 -21.49
CA PRO A 236 -0.45 -5.42 -20.15
C PRO A 236 0.60 -4.48 -19.57
N ALA A 237 0.52 -4.25 -18.27
CA ALA A 237 1.58 -3.56 -17.55
C ALA A 237 2.91 -4.30 -17.82
N PRO A 238 4.02 -3.60 -18.11
CA PRO A 238 5.31 -4.24 -18.38
C PRO A 238 5.69 -5.29 -17.34
N ALA A 239 5.43 -5.02 -16.05
CA ALA A 239 5.65 -5.96 -14.96
C ALA A 239 4.77 -7.24 -15.07
N ALA A 240 3.52 -7.10 -15.52
CA ALA A 240 2.61 -8.24 -15.72
C ALA A 240 3.03 -9.16 -16.87
N ARG A 241 3.82 -8.66 -17.85
CA ARG A 241 4.31 -9.46 -18.98
C ARG A 241 5.23 -10.61 -18.53
N PHE A 242 6.04 -10.38 -17.49
CA PHE A 242 6.86 -11.44 -16.92
C PHE A 242 5.99 -12.54 -16.30
N LEU A 243 4.97 -12.17 -15.53
CA LEU A 243 4.03 -13.12 -14.94
C LEU A 243 3.24 -13.88 -16.03
N GLU A 244 2.84 -13.18 -17.10
CA GLU A 244 2.21 -13.81 -18.26
C GLU A 244 3.15 -14.82 -18.93
N ALA A 245 4.43 -14.47 -19.12
CA ALA A 245 5.43 -15.38 -19.67
C ALA A 245 5.61 -16.62 -18.79
N ARG A 246 5.63 -16.48 -17.46
CA ARG A 246 5.66 -17.61 -16.51
C ARG A 246 4.49 -18.56 -16.70
N VAL A 247 3.27 -18.02 -16.69
CA VAL A 247 2.04 -18.81 -16.87
C VAL A 247 2.06 -19.56 -18.21
N ARG A 248 2.52 -18.90 -19.27
CA ARG A 248 2.63 -19.51 -20.60
C ARG A 248 3.71 -20.57 -20.68
N ALA A 249 4.84 -20.40 -19.98
CA ALA A 249 5.90 -21.41 -19.91
C ALA A 249 5.39 -22.69 -19.23
N ILE A 250 4.64 -22.57 -18.12
CA ILE A 250 4.02 -23.73 -17.46
C ILE A 250 2.98 -24.38 -18.37
N SER A 251 2.13 -23.60 -19.05
CA SER A 251 1.12 -24.13 -19.97
C SER A 251 1.75 -24.97 -21.09
N GLN A 252 2.88 -24.53 -21.67
CA GLN A 252 3.61 -25.28 -22.69
C GLN A 252 4.15 -26.62 -22.16
N ARG A 253 4.76 -26.61 -20.97
CA ARG A 253 5.29 -27.83 -20.34
C ARG A 253 4.18 -28.81 -19.99
N LEU A 254 3.06 -28.29 -19.48
CA LEU A 254 1.89 -29.09 -19.15
C LEU A 254 1.27 -29.76 -20.38
N ALA A 255 1.14 -29.04 -21.50
CA ALA A 255 0.71 -29.63 -22.76
C ALA A 255 1.67 -30.73 -23.25
N ALA A 256 2.97 -30.58 -22.98
CA ALA A 256 3.99 -31.58 -23.29
C ALA A 256 4.07 -32.72 -22.24
N GLN A 257 3.23 -32.71 -21.21
CA GLN A 257 3.25 -33.67 -20.09
C GLN A 257 4.59 -33.70 -19.33
N VAL A 258 5.28 -32.56 -19.29
CA VAL A 258 6.56 -32.41 -18.60
C VAL A 258 6.33 -31.74 -17.24
N VAL A 259 6.78 -32.41 -16.17
CA VAL A 259 6.75 -31.88 -14.81
C VAL A 259 7.62 -30.61 -14.73
N THR A 260 7.10 -29.59 -14.04
CA THR A 260 7.82 -28.35 -13.77
C THR A 260 8.37 -28.37 -12.34
N PRO A 261 9.68 -28.14 -12.14
CA PRO A 261 10.29 -28.08 -10.82
C PRO A 261 9.80 -26.89 -9.98
N ARG A 262 9.80 -27.04 -8.64
CA ARG A 262 9.26 -26.06 -7.67
C ARG A 262 10.16 -24.85 -7.41
N LEU A 263 10.77 -24.26 -8.44
CA LEU A 263 11.84 -23.29 -8.22
C LEU A 263 11.34 -21.98 -7.62
N ALA A 264 10.29 -21.39 -8.20
CA ALA A 264 9.81 -20.07 -7.81
C ALA A 264 8.81 -20.08 -6.65
N LEU A 265 8.36 -21.25 -6.19
CA LEU A 265 7.36 -21.36 -5.13
C LEU A 265 7.87 -20.71 -3.84
N PRO A 266 7.23 -19.65 -3.32
CA PRO A 266 7.65 -19.05 -2.07
C PRO A 266 7.62 -20.05 -0.91
N THR A 267 8.62 -19.99 -0.05
CA THR A 267 8.71 -20.78 1.19
C THR A 267 8.03 -20.10 2.38
N HIS A 268 7.88 -18.78 2.32
CA HIS A 268 7.28 -17.94 3.35
C HIS A 268 6.37 -16.89 2.68
N ARG A 269 5.43 -16.32 3.44
CA ARG A 269 4.59 -15.19 3.02
C ARG A 269 5.42 -14.02 2.48
N GLY A 270 4.80 -13.14 1.70
CA GLY A 270 5.50 -12.01 1.08
C GLY A 270 6.43 -12.43 -0.08
N GLY A 271 6.29 -13.68 -0.54
CA GLY A 271 6.96 -14.16 -1.74
C GLY A 271 8.40 -14.65 -1.52
N TRP A 272 8.85 -14.86 -0.28
CA TRP A 272 10.25 -15.18 0.01
C TRP A 272 10.62 -16.65 -0.19
N ILE A 273 11.82 -16.87 -0.72
CA ILE A 273 12.44 -18.19 -0.84
C ILE A 273 13.66 -18.25 0.07
N GLU A 274 13.62 -19.16 1.03
CA GLU A 274 14.75 -19.52 1.88
C GLU A 274 15.88 -20.10 1.00
N PRO A 275 17.12 -19.57 1.07
CA PRO A 275 18.20 -19.99 0.18
C PRO A 275 18.50 -21.50 0.19
N ARG A 276 18.45 -22.15 1.34
CA ARG A 276 18.67 -23.61 1.45
C ARG A 276 17.61 -24.42 0.71
N GLN A 277 16.36 -23.98 0.75
CA GLN A 277 15.26 -24.63 0.02
C GLN A 277 15.45 -24.49 -1.49
N LEU A 278 15.93 -23.33 -1.97
CA LEU A 278 16.29 -23.16 -3.38
C LEU A 278 17.38 -24.16 -3.80
N ILE A 279 18.41 -24.37 -2.96
CA ILE A 279 19.45 -25.37 -3.26
C ILE A 279 18.87 -26.78 -3.34
N GLY A 280 18.04 -27.18 -2.37
CA GLY A 280 17.37 -28.48 -2.40
C GLY A 280 16.59 -28.70 -3.71
N ARG A 281 15.81 -27.69 -4.12
CA ARG A 281 15.07 -27.70 -5.39
C ARG A 281 15.99 -27.70 -6.60
N ALA A 282 17.13 -27.02 -6.54
CA ALA A 282 18.10 -26.93 -7.63
C ALA A 282 18.89 -28.22 -7.85
N VAL A 283 19.10 -29.04 -6.80
CA VAL A 283 19.72 -30.36 -6.92
C VAL A 283 18.84 -31.31 -7.73
N GLU A 284 17.51 -31.19 -7.60
CA GLU A 284 16.54 -31.95 -8.37
C GLU A 284 16.47 -31.50 -9.85
N LEU A 285 17.09 -30.37 -10.19
CA LEU A 285 17.11 -29.87 -11.56
C LEU A 285 18.15 -30.62 -12.41
N GLY A 286 17.69 -31.15 -13.54
CA GLY A 286 18.55 -31.46 -14.67
C GLY A 286 18.87 -30.21 -15.51
N HIS A 287 19.09 -30.42 -16.81
CA HIS A 287 19.35 -29.34 -17.77
C HIS A 287 18.07 -28.66 -18.31
N ASP A 288 16.90 -29.25 -18.07
CA ASP A 288 15.62 -28.72 -18.53
C ASP A 288 14.89 -28.00 -17.39
N PHE A 289 14.81 -26.67 -17.49
CA PHE A 289 14.06 -25.84 -16.56
C PHE A 289 13.47 -24.63 -17.30
N PRO A 290 12.25 -24.19 -16.94
CA PRO A 290 11.70 -22.94 -17.44
C PRO A 290 12.52 -21.77 -16.88
N ARG A 291 13.03 -20.92 -17.77
CA ARG A 291 13.91 -19.79 -17.42
C ARG A 291 13.19 -18.80 -16.50
N GLU A 292 11.89 -18.62 -16.72
CA GLU A 292 11.06 -17.68 -15.99
C GLU A 292 10.88 -18.10 -14.52
N GLU A 293 10.86 -19.40 -14.24
CA GLU A 293 10.79 -19.92 -12.86
C GLU A 293 12.12 -19.72 -12.12
N LEU A 294 13.25 -19.97 -12.77
CA LEU A 294 14.56 -19.72 -12.15
C LEU A 294 14.79 -18.21 -11.93
N MET A 295 14.32 -17.36 -12.85
CA MET A 295 14.35 -15.91 -12.68
C MET A 295 13.51 -15.45 -11.49
N ALA A 296 12.26 -15.91 -11.38
CA ALA A 296 11.41 -15.61 -10.22
C ALA A 296 12.05 -16.12 -8.92
N ALA A 297 12.64 -17.31 -8.94
CA ALA A 297 13.31 -17.88 -7.78
C ALA A 297 14.46 -17.00 -7.27
N PHE A 298 15.29 -16.47 -8.16
CA PHE A 298 16.37 -15.56 -7.77
C PHE A 298 15.84 -14.24 -7.21
N LEU A 299 14.85 -13.62 -7.84
CA LEU A 299 14.34 -12.32 -7.38
C LEU A 299 13.61 -12.40 -6.03
N ARG A 300 13.20 -13.60 -5.62
CA ARG A 300 12.57 -13.92 -4.35
C ARG A 300 13.52 -14.44 -3.28
N LEU A 301 14.81 -14.57 -3.62
CA LEU A 301 15.81 -15.15 -2.74
C LEU A 301 16.03 -14.27 -1.51
N ALA A 302 15.71 -14.79 -0.33
CA ALA A 302 15.88 -14.07 0.92
C ALA A 302 17.37 -13.74 1.19
N PRO A 303 17.68 -12.62 1.85
CA PRO A 303 19.07 -12.26 2.16
C PRO A 303 19.71 -13.16 3.23
N GLU A 304 18.91 -13.79 4.09
CA GLU A 304 19.39 -14.61 5.21
C GLU A 304 19.86 -15.99 4.76
N GLY A 305 20.95 -16.48 5.35
CA GLY A 305 21.40 -17.86 5.13
C GLY A 305 22.05 -18.12 3.78
N ARG A 306 22.37 -17.07 3.01
CA ARG A 306 23.03 -17.19 1.70
C ARG A 306 24.40 -17.83 1.77
N ASP A 307 25.20 -17.53 2.80
CA ASP A 307 26.54 -18.12 2.97
C ASP A 307 26.47 -19.65 3.12
N TYR A 308 25.58 -20.14 3.99
CA TYR A 308 25.36 -21.58 4.15
C TYR A 308 24.81 -22.24 2.88
N ALA A 309 23.92 -21.56 2.16
CA ALA A 309 23.40 -22.06 0.90
C ALA A 309 24.48 -22.05 -0.21
N LEU A 310 25.41 -21.10 -0.19
CA LEU A 310 26.53 -21.04 -1.13
C LEU A 310 27.46 -22.24 -0.95
N GLU A 311 27.74 -22.64 0.29
CA GLU A 311 28.50 -23.86 0.59
C GLU A 311 27.77 -25.10 0.05
N ALA A 312 26.47 -25.23 0.32
CA ALA A 312 25.65 -26.33 -0.18
C ALA A 312 25.57 -26.36 -1.73
N ALA A 313 25.64 -25.19 -2.37
CA ALA A 313 25.63 -25.05 -3.83
C ALA A 313 26.91 -25.51 -4.52
N ALA A 314 27.95 -25.91 -3.78
CA ALA A 314 29.21 -26.42 -4.35
C ALA A 314 28.99 -27.67 -5.23
N GLY A 315 28.01 -28.51 -4.89
CA GLY A 315 27.67 -29.71 -5.64
C GLY A 315 26.87 -29.46 -6.94
N LEU A 316 26.36 -28.25 -7.16
CA LEU A 316 25.56 -27.95 -8.34
C LEU A 316 26.44 -27.80 -9.59
N SER A 317 26.14 -28.56 -10.63
CA SER A 317 26.88 -28.50 -11.90
C SER A 317 26.20 -27.59 -12.94
N GLY A 318 26.91 -27.30 -14.03
CA GLY A 318 26.35 -26.60 -15.19
C GLY A 318 25.94 -25.14 -14.95
N THR A 319 25.17 -24.59 -15.90
CA THR A 319 24.75 -23.18 -15.90
C THR A 319 23.91 -22.81 -14.68
N VAL A 320 22.99 -23.69 -14.25
CA VAL A 320 22.17 -23.48 -13.05
C VAL A 320 23.04 -23.35 -11.81
N GLY A 321 24.03 -24.23 -11.63
CA GLY A 321 24.94 -24.16 -10.50
C GLY A 321 25.76 -22.87 -10.49
N LEU A 322 26.24 -22.42 -11.65
CA LEU A 322 26.97 -21.15 -11.78
C LEU A 322 26.10 -19.95 -11.41
N LEU A 323 24.90 -19.85 -12.01
CA LEU A 323 23.94 -18.78 -11.72
C LEU A 323 23.55 -18.76 -10.24
N THR A 324 23.27 -19.92 -9.66
CA THR A 324 22.85 -20.05 -8.25
C THR A 324 23.95 -19.63 -7.30
N ARG A 325 25.19 -20.10 -7.50
CA ARG A 325 26.34 -19.66 -6.70
C ARG A 325 26.57 -18.16 -6.85
N PHE A 326 26.42 -17.60 -8.05
CA PHE A 326 26.56 -16.17 -8.25
C PHE A 326 25.48 -15.36 -7.51
N ALA A 327 24.21 -15.78 -7.58
CA ALA A 327 23.10 -15.16 -6.85
C ALA A 327 23.31 -15.15 -5.33
N LEU A 328 23.98 -16.19 -4.81
CA LEU A 328 24.30 -16.34 -3.39
C LEU A 328 25.55 -15.58 -2.94
N GLY A 329 26.24 -14.87 -3.84
CA GLY A 329 27.43 -14.08 -3.51
C GLY A 329 28.76 -14.69 -3.95
N GLY A 330 28.75 -15.85 -4.61
CA GLY A 330 29.95 -16.50 -5.13
C GLY A 330 30.67 -15.71 -6.23
N GLY A 331 31.98 -15.94 -6.36
CA GLY A 331 32.87 -15.23 -7.30
C GLY A 331 32.86 -15.72 -8.75
N TYR A 332 31.71 -16.16 -9.27
CA TYR A 332 31.60 -16.76 -10.61
C TYR A 332 30.88 -15.84 -11.61
N PRO A 333 31.57 -14.88 -12.25
CA PRO A 333 30.93 -13.97 -13.21
C PRO A 333 30.58 -14.66 -14.54
N PRO A 334 29.64 -14.11 -15.33
CA PRO A 334 29.34 -14.62 -16.66
C PRO A 334 30.49 -14.40 -17.66
N GLY A 335 30.58 -15.27 -18.66
CA GLY A 335 31.39 -15.07 -19.86
C GLY A 335 30.55 -14.80 -21.11
N ALA A 336 31.23 -14.57 -22.24
CA ALA A 336 30.56 -14.31 -23.53
C ALA A 336 29.67 -15.47 -24.02
N LYS A 337 30.03 -16.71 -23.65
CA LYS A 337 29.25 -17.92 -23.96
C LYS A 337 27.90 -17.97 -23.23
N ASP A 338 27.72 -17.16 -22.19
CA ASP A 338 26.53 -17.16 -21.35
C ASP A 338 25.47 -16.14 -21.82
N ARG A 339 25.68 -15.52 -22.99
CA ARG A 339 24.80 -14.49 -23.57
C ARG A 339 23.33 -14.91 -23.63
N ASP A 340 23.04 -16.16 -23.95
CA ASP A 340 21.66 -16.67 -24.05
C ASP A 340 20.95 -16.77 -22.69
N TYR A 341 21.71 -16.69 -21.61
CA TYR A 341 21.24 -16.67 -20.22
C TYR A 341 21.34 -15.28 -19.57
N ALA A 342 21.56 -14.22 -20.36
CA ALA A 342 21.70 -12.86 -19.84
C ALA A 342 20.55 -12.41 -18.91
N PRO A 343 19.26 -12.72 -19.20
CA PRO A 343 18.17 -12.47 -18.25
C PRO A 343 18.37 -13.10 -16.86
N LEU A 344 18.84 -14.35 -16.81
CA LEU A 344 19.07 -15.06 -15.55
C LEU A 344 20.27 -14.50 -14.79
N TRP A 345 21.34 -14.14 -15.50
CA TRP A 345 22.49 -13.49 -14.88
C TRP A 345 22.12 -12.13 -14.28
N LEU A 346 21.25 -11.38 -14.94
CA LEU A 346 20.71 -10.14 -14.41
C LEU A 346 19.89 -10.37 -13.14
N ALA A 347 18.97 -11.34 -13.17
CA ALA A 347 18.14 -11.67 -12.02
C ALA A 347 18.99 -12.15 -10.82
N ALA A 348 20.00 -12.99 -11.09
CA ALA A 348 20.97 -13.44 -10.09
C ALA A 348 21.79 -12.26 -9.52
N ALA A 349 22.20 -11.31 -10.36
CA ALA A 349 22.92 -10.11 -9.91
C ALA A 349 22.05 -9.23 -9.01
N ARG A 350 20.78 -9.03 -9.39
CA ARG A 350 19.79 -8.27 -8.61
C ARG A 350 19.44 -8.96 -7.30
N ALA A 351 19.35 -10.28 -7.29
CA ALA A 351 19.21 -11.06 -6.06
C ALA A 351 20.41 -10.84 -5.12
N ARG A 352 21.63 -10.99 -5.66
CA ARG A 352 22.90 -10.86 -4.92
C ARG A 352 23.04 -9.50 -4.26
N GLU A 353 22.87 -8.43 -5.03
CA GLU A 353 23.06 -7.06 -4.57
C GLU A 353 22.01 -6.14 -5.23
N PRO A 354 20.84 -5.99 -4.59
CA PRO A 354 19.70 -5.25 -5.15
C PRO A 354 20.04 -3.79 -5.50
N GLU A 355 20.88 -3.15 -4.69
CA GLU A 355 21.33 -1.76 -4.85
C GLU A 355 22.65 -1.61 -5.62
N GLY A 356 23.21 -2.72 -6.11
CA GLY A 356 24.52 -2.78 -6.75
C GLY A 356 24.55 -2.27 -8.19
N ASN A 357 25.77 -1.92 -8.63
CA ASN A 357 26.10 -1.70 -10.04
C ASN A 357 26.78 -2.95 -10.62
N HIS A 358 26.08 -3.60 -11.54
CA HIS A 358 26.47 -4.86 -12.16
C HIS A 358 27.00 -4.69 -13.58
N ALA A 359 27.16 -3.46 -14.07
CA ALA A 359 27.52 -3.18 -15.46
C ALA A 359 28.85 -3.84 -15.86
N GLN A 360 29.88 -3.78 -15.00
CA GLN A 360 31.18 -4.39 -15.26
C GLN A 360 31.12 -5.92 -15.25
N VAL A 361 30.42 -6.49 -14.26
CA VAL A 361 30.29 -7.95 -14.09
C VAL A 361 29.49 -8.57 -15.23
N LEU A 362 28.47 -7.87 -15.73
CA LEU A 362 27.59 -8.34 -16.81
C LEU A 362 28.05 -7.93 -18.21
N ALA A 363 29.06 -7.06 -18.34
CA ALA A 363 29.61 -6.63 -19.62
C ALA A 363 29.98 -7.78 -20.58
N PRO A 364 30.56 -8.91 -20.12
CA PRO A 364 30.90 -10.03 -21.00
C PRO A 364 29.72 -10.63 -21.77
N LEU A 365 28.49 -10.48 -21.28
CA LEU A 365 27.28 -11.01 -21.94
C LEU A 365 26.99 -10.32 -23.28
N GLY A 366 27.52 -9.12 -23.52
CA GLY A 366 27.36 -8.41 -24.79
C GLY A 366 25.91 -8.00 -25.11
N VAL A 367 25.05 -7.85 -24.10
CA VAL A 367 23.67 -7.36 -24.25
C VAL A 367 23.57 -5.86 -23.95
N LYS A 368 22.53 -5.21 -24.46
CA LYS A 368 22.24 -3.80 -24.14
C LYS A 368 21.67 -3.71 -22.73
N ALA A 369 22.07 -2.70 -21.96
CA ALA A 369 21.52 -2.45 -20.63
C ALA A 369 19.99 -2.24 -20.72
N PRO A 370 19.18 -2.95 -19.91
CA PRO A 370 17.72 -2.98 -20.09
C PRO A 370 16.96 -1.81 -19.48
N GLY A 371 17.63 -0.73 -19.09
CA GLY A 371 17.03 0.46 -18.46
C GLY A 371 17.23 0.52 -16.94
N PRO A 372 16.43 1.33 -16.23
CA PRO A 372 16.48 1.46 -14.77
C PRO A 372 16.33 0.10 -14.08
N ASP A 373 17.08 -0.14 -13.01
CA ASP A 373 17.11 -1.43 -12.29
C ASP A 373 17.53 -2.64 -13.15
N GLY A 374 18.12 -2.35 -14.30
CA GLY A 374 18.82 -3.28 -15.17
C GLY A 374 20.21 -3.58 -14.63
N PHE A 375 21.26 -3.09 -15.29
CA PHE A 375 22.63 -3.26 -14.80
C PHE A 375 22.94 -2.38 -13.59
N GLU A 376 22.29 -1.24 -13.48
CA GLU A 376 22.43 -0.32 -12.36
C GLU A 376 21.12 -0.22 -11.58
N ALA A 377 21.22 -0.15 -10.26
CA ALA A 377 20.07 0.00 -9.39
C ALA A 377 19.30 1.27 -9.75
N ALA A 378 17.97 1.17 -9.90
CA ALA A 378 17.16 2.35 -10.12
C ALA A 378 17.20 3.26 -8.88
N ARG A 379 17.50 4.54 -9.13
CA ARG A 379 17.46 5.62 -8.13
C ARG A 379 16.63 6.77 -8.68
N PRO A 380 15.29 6.62 -8.73
CA PRO A 380 14.43 7.62 -9.34
C PRO A 380 14.46 8.91 -8.53
N SER A 381 14.68 10.04 -9.22
CA SER A 381 14.19 11.32 -8.72
C SER A 381 12.74 11.47 -9.15
N TRP A 382 11.92 12.07 -8.28
CA TRP A 382 10.50 12.23 -8.54
C TRP A 382 10.01 13.62 -8.14
N SER A 383 8.94 14.03 -8.81
CA SER A 383 8.15 15.21 -8.47
C SER A 383 6.69 15.00 -8.82
N ILE A 384 5.80 15.76 -8.21
CA ILE A 384 4.39 15.83 -8.60
C ILE A 384 4.19 17.11 -9.40
N ALA A 385 3.60 16.99 -10.58
CA ALA A 385 3.20 18.10 -11.42
C ALA A 385 1.67 18.11 -11.60
N LEU A 386 1.07 19.28 -11.84
CA LEU A 386 -0.34 19.37 -12.22
C LEU A 386 -0.47 19.35 -13.73
N GLU A 387 -1.18 18.36 -14.27
CA GLU A 387 -1.55 18.28 -15.68
C GLU A 387 -3.07 18.36 -15.80
N ASN A 388 -3.58 19.38 -16.49
CA ASN A 388 -5.01 19.65 -16.58
C ASN A 388 -5.71 19.73 -15.20
N GLY A 389 -4.99 20.23 -14.19
CA GLY A 389 -5.48 20.34 -12.81
C GLY A 389 -5.38 19.05 -11.98
N PHE A 390 -4.88 17.94 -12.54
CA PHE A 390 -4.72 16.67 -11.83
C PHE A 390 -3.25 16.39 -11.50
N PRO A 391 -2.94 15.88 -10.30
CA PRO A 391 -1.57 15.54 -9.93
C PRO A 391 -1.07 14.34 -10.75
N ARG A 392 0.14 14.46 -11.27
CA ARG A 392 0.85 13.44 -12.04
C ARG A 392 2.25 13.24 -11.49
N LEU A 393 2.63 11.98 -11.29
CA LEU A 393 3.99 11.62 -10.92
C LEU A 393 4.91 11.79 -12.14
N LYS A 394 5.94 12.62 -11.97
CA LYS A 394 7.08 12.70 -12.88
C LYS A 394 8.23 11.94 -12.24
N VAL A 395 8.80 11.00 -13.00
CA VAL A 395 9.92 10.19 -12.57
C VAL A 395 11.05 10.39 -13.57
N GLU A 396 12.20 10.76 -13.05
CA GLU A 396 13.44 10.89 -13.80
C GLU A 396 14.44 9.87 -13.25
N PHE A 397 15.19 9.27 -14.15
CA PHE A 397 16.30 8.39 -13.79
C PHE A 397 17.60 9.08 -14.19
N PRO A 398 18.66 8.97 -13.39
CA PRO A 398 19.98 9.41 -13.80
C PRO A 398 20.30 8.86 -15.18
N GLN A 399 20.54 9.74 -16.15
CA GLN A 399 20.93 9.30 -17.48
C GLN A 399 22.34 8.71 -17.38
N PRO A 400 22.59 7.51 -17.92
CA PRO A 400 23.95 7.06 -18.07
C PRO A 400 24.71 8.07 -18.95
N PRO A 401 26.02 8.25 -18.76
CA PRO A 401 26.82 9.10 -19.62
C PRO A 401 26.58 8.71 -21.09
N GLN A 402 26.39 9.72 -21.95
CA GLN A 402 26.15 9.47 -23.37
C GLN A 402 27.30 8.62 -23.92
N PRO A 403 27.02 7.45 -24.49
CA PRO A 403 28.07 6.61 -25.05
C PRO A 403 28.77 7.37 -26.18
N GLY A 404 30.09 7.20 -26.29
CA GLY A 404 30.85 7.74 -27.43
C GLY A 404 30.31 7.19 -28.76
N LEU A 405 30.66 7.83 -29.89
CA LEU A 405 30.18 7.44 -31.22
C LEU A 405 30.34 5.93 -31.49
N TRP A 406 31.47 5.36 -31.07
CA TRP A 406 31.78 3.93 -31.22
C TRP A 406 30.88 3.04 -30.34
N GLU A 407 30.65 3.40 -29.09
CA GLU A 407 29.78 2.67 -28.17
C GLU A 407 28.31 2.74 -28.60
N SER A 408 27.89 3.84 -29.22
CA SER A 408 26.56 3.99 -29.84
C SER A 408 26.40 3.09 -31.08
N LEU A 409 27.45 2.91 -31.88
CA LEU A 409 27.46 1.98 -33.02
C LEU A 409 27.44 0.52 -32.54
N VAL A 410 28.32 0.15 -31.61
CA VAL A 410 28.34 -1.21 -31.02
C VAL A 410 27.05 -1.51 -30.27
N GLY A 411 26.50 -0.53 -29.55
CA GLY A 411 25.25 -0.67 -28.80
C GLY A 411 24.03 -0.91 -29.68
N ARG A 412 24.03 -0.42 -30.94
CA ARG A 412 22.99 -0.73 -31.94
C ARG A 412 23.05 -2.17 -32.45
N LEU A 413 24.22 -2.81 -32.39
CA LEU A 413 24.43 -4.20 -32.77
C LEU A 413 24.09 -5.18 -31.62
N ARG A 414 23.99 -4.70 -30.38
CA ARG A 414 23.63 -5.53 -29.22
C ARG A 414 22.11 -5.74 -29.19
N ALA A 415 21.71 -6.99 -28.98
CA ALA A 415 20.32 -7.32 -28.75
C ALA A 415 19.84 -6.67 -27.43
N ALA A 416 18.70 -5.99 -27.50
CA ALA A 416 18.00 -5.53 -26.30
C ALA A 416 17.23 -6.70 -25.69
N LEU A 417 17.21 -6.77 -24.36
CA LEU A 417 16.36 -7.70 -23.64
C LEU A 417 14.92 -7.19 -23.68
N ALA A 418 13.96 -8.10 -23.88
CA ALA A 418 12.54 -7.76 -23.85
C ALA A 418 12.06 -7.54 -22.40
N PRO A 419 11.01 -6.73 -22.14
CA PRO A 419 10.53 -6.43 -20.79
C PRO A 419 10.22 -7.66 -19.92
N GLU A 420 9.62 -8.70 -20.50
CA GLU A 420 9.34 -9.98 -19.84
C GLU A 420 10.60 -10.74 -19.41
N GLN A 421 11.77 -10.39 -19.96
CA GLN A 421 13.06 -10.96 -19.60
C GLN A 421 13.78 -10.16 -18.51
N VAL A 422 13.25 -9.00 -18.13
CA VAL A 422 13.89 -8.06 -17.18
C VAL A 422 12.85 -7.48 -16.22
N PRO A 423 12.17 -8.33 -15.43
CA PRO A 423 11.06 -7.89 -14.58
C PRO A 423 11.42 -6.76 -13.61
N THR A 424 12.66 -6.70 -13.13
CA THR A 424 13.15 -5.59 -12.28
C THR A 424 13.04 -4.24 -13.00
N ALA A 425 13.50 -4.16 -14.25
CA ALA A 425 13.41 -2.95 -15.06
C ALA A 425 11.99 -2.66 -15.55
N ALA A 426 11.21 -3.71 -15.82
CA ALA A 426 9.83 -3.59 -16.25
C ALA A 426 8.93 -2.90 -15.18
N LEU A 427 9.24 -3.08 -13.88
CA LEU A 427 8.55 -2.38 -12.79
C LEU A 427 8.78 -0.85 -12.79
N PHE A 428 9.82 -0.35 -13.47
CA PHE A 428 10.11 1.08 -13.55
C PHE A 428 9.64 1.72 -14.87
N ASP A 429 9.16 0.93 -15.83
CA ASP A 429 8.74 1.41 -17.13
C ASP A 429 7.47 2.28 -17.03
N SER A 430 7.59 3.55 -17.45
CA SER A 430 6.54 4.56 -17.35
C SER A 430 5.59 4.63 -18.54
N GLN A 431 5.76 3.75 -19.53
CA GLN A 431 5.06 3.85 -20.81
C GLN A 431 3.56 3.55 -20.76
N VAL A 432 3.05 3.11 -19.62
CA VAL A 432 1.65 2.71 -19.51
C VAL A 432 0.79 3.88 -19.03
N ARG A 433 -0.20 4.23 -19.85
CA ARG A 433 -1.28 5.13 -19.42
C ARG A 433 -2.25 4.33 -18.56
N SER A 434 -2.52 4.79 -17.35
CA SER A 434 -3.25 4.05 -16.30
C SER A 434 -4.67 3.60 -16.63
N TRP A 435 -5.30 4.11 -17.70
CA TRP A 435 -6.61 3.67 -18.15
C TRP A 435 -6.55 2.51 -19.18
N GLU A 436 -5.36 2.18 -19.70
CA GLU A 436 -5.16 1.14 -20.73
C GLU A 436 -4.87 -0.26 -20.13
N THR A 437 -4.67 -0.36 -18.81
CA THR A 437 -4.33 -1.62 -18.11
C THR A 437 -5.53 -2.29 -17.49
N VAL A 438 -5.97 -3.39 -18.11
CA VAL A 438 -6.94 -4.33 -17.53
C VAL A 438 -6.33 -5.13 -16.37
N ASP A 439 -4.99 -5.15 -16.25
CA ASP A 439 -4.28 -5.96 -15.24
C ASP A 439 -4.45 -5.48 -13.80
N TYR A 440 -4.97 -4.26 -13.56
CA TYR A 440 -5.23 -3.74 -12.21
C TYR A 440 -6.66 -3.99 -11.73
N THR A 441 -7.41 -4.84 -12.44
CA THR A 441 -8.82 -5.07 -12.10
C THR A 441 -9.03 -6.06 -10.95
N GLY A 442 -8.06 -6.94 -10.70
CA GLY A 442 -8.09 -7.91 -9.59
C GLY A 442 -7.11 -7.55 -8.47
N VAL A 443 -7.58 -7.60 -7.21
CA VAL A 443 -6.72 -7.43 -6.02
C VAL A 443 -5.56 -8.42 -6.02
N TRP A 444 -5.85 -9.68 -6.31
CA TRP A 444 -4.85 -10.75 -6.36
C TRP A 444 -3.75 -10.51 -7.39
N LEU A 445 -4.05 -9.86 -8.53
CA LEU A 445 -3.05 -9.56 -9.56
C LEU A 445 -2.02 -8.57 -9.01
N VAL A 446 -2.49 -7.54 -8.32
CA VAL A 446 -1.61 -6.54 -7.69
C VAL A 446 -0.78 -7.17 -6.57
N ARG A 447 -1.39 -7.98 -5.71
CA ARG A 447 -0.68 -8.74 -4.67
C ARG A 447 0.39 -9.65 -5.29
N TRP A 448 0.03 -10.39 -6.34
CA TRP A 448 0.94 -11.30 -7.02
C TRP A 448 2.11 -10.59 -7.70
N MET A 449 1.87 -9.42 -8.32
CA MET A 449 2.94 -8.55 -8.83
C MET A 449 3.91 -8.12 -7.73
N GLY A 450 3.40 -7.77 -6.55
CA GLY A 450 4.21 -7.43 -5.37
C GLY A 450 5.17 -8.53 -4.94
N LEU A 451 4.86 -9.80 -5.23
CA LEU A 451 5.73 -10.95 -4.94
C LEU A 451 6.90 -11.12 -5.95
N THR A 452 6.99 -10.31 -7.00
CA THR A 452 7.98 -10.51 -8.08
C THR A 452 9.41 -10.23 -7.62
N TYR A 453 9.61 -9.13 -6.89
CA TYR A 453 10.93 -8.68 -6.45
C TYR A 453 10.84 -8.09 -5.05
N PRO A 454 10.46 -8.90 -4.04
CA PRO A 454 10.07 -8.40 -2.72
C PRO A 454 11.22 -7.67 -2.01
N ILE A 455 12.49 -7.95 -2.31
CA ILE A 455 13.65 -7.29 -1.69
C ILE A 455 13.81 -5.81 -2.07
N LYS A 456 13.29 -5.40 -3.22
CA LYS A 456 13.38 -4.02 -3.72
C LYS A 456 12.04 -3.59 -4.36
N PRO A 457 11.05 -3.24 -3.54
CA PRO A 457 9.68 -2.96 -3.98
C PRO A 457 9.50 -1.58 -4.64
N GLU A 458 10.54 -0.77 -4.80
CA GLU A 458 10.46 0.62 -5.27
C GLU A 458 9.72 0.76 -6.61
N GLY A 459 9.98 -0.14 -7.56
CA GLY A 459 9.27 -0.15 -8.84
C GLY A 459 7.78 -0.47 -8.67
N PHE A 460 7.44 -1.38 -7.77
CA PHE A 460 6.05 -1.69 -7.42
C PHE A 460 5.34 -0.49 -6.76
N TYR A 461 6.01 0.23 -5.85
CA TYR A 461 5.46 1.45 -5.27
C TYR A 461 5.22 2.54 -6.31
N LEU A 462 6.11 2.70 -7.30
CA LEU A 462 5.91 3.69 -8.38
C LEU A 462 4.65 3.40 -9.20
N GLU A 463 4.40 2.14 -9.55
CA GLU A 463 3.16 1.74 -10.21
C GLU A 463 1.94 2.04 -9.34
N GLY A 464 2.00 1.72 -8.05
CA GLY A 464 0.95 2.04 -7.09
C GLY A 464 0.66 3.53 -6.96
N ILE A 465 1.69 4.35 -6.87
CA ILE A 465 1.56 5.82 -6.81
C ILE A 465 0.88 6.33 -8.09
N ARG A 466 1.28 5.85 -9.28
CA ARG A 466 0.65 6.23 -10.55
C ARG A 466 -0.83 5.84 -10.59
N ALA A 467 -1.16 4.62 -10.14
CA ALA A 467 -2.52 4.12 -10.08
C ALA A 467 -3.40 4.94 -9.12
N MET A 468 -2.92 5.19 -7.90
CA MET A 468 -3.65 5.97 -6.89
C MET A 468 -3.79 7.44 -7.28
N LEU A 469 -2.75 8.09 -7.81
CA LEU A 469 -2.82 9.48 -8.27
C LEU A 469 -3.82 9.67 -9.40
N PHE A 470 -3.87 8.71 -10.34
CA PHE A 470 -4.87 8.73 -11.41
C PHE A 470 -6.31 8.75 -10.87
N ARG A 471 -6.52 8.18 -9.68
CA ARG A 471 -7.82 8.02 -9.04
C ARG A 471 -7.99 8.82 -7.76
N ILE A 472 -7.14 9.82 -7.52
CA ILE A 472 -7.05 10.52 -6.24
C ILE A 472 -8.39 11.15 -5.78
N ASP A 473 -9.27 11.48 -6.73
CA ASP A 473 -10.58 12.09 -6.50
C ASP A 473 -11.77 11.15 -6.73
N MET A 474 -11.53 9.87 -6.96
CA MET A 474 -12.55 8.85 -7.15
C MET A 474 -12.82 8.11 -5.82
N GLU A 475 -14.06 7.70 -5.60
CA GLU A 475 -14.42 6.81 -4.48
C GLU A 475 -13.80 5.41 -4.67
N SER A 476 -13.89 4.57 -3.63
CA SER A 476 -13.56 3.14 -3.71
C SER A 476 -14.30 2.50 -4.89
N SER A 477 -13.59 1.69 -5.69
CA SER A 477 -14.18 0.95 -6.81
C SER A 477 -14.00 -0.54 -6.59
N GLY A 478 -15.09 -1.29 -6.72
CA GLY A 478 -15.04 -2.74 -6.64
C GLY A 478 -14.31 -3.42 -7.81
N MET A 479 -13.99 -2.71 -8.90
CA MET A 479 -13.37 -3.28 -10.10
C MET A 479 -11.87 -2.99 -10.27
N ALA A 480 -11.25 -2.14 -9.43
CA ALA A 480 -9.82 -1.83 -9.54
C ALA A 480 -9.31 -1.26 -8.22
N ALA A 481 -9.27 -2.08 -7.17
CA ALA A 481 -8.82 -1.62 -5.87
C ALA A 481 -7.33 -1.23 -5.92
N SER A 482 -6.98 -0.06 -5.37
CA SER A 482 -5.59 0.43 -5.36
C SER A 482 -4.86 0.21 -4.03
N PHE A 483 -5.58 -0.12 -2.95
CA PHE A 483 -4.97 -0.44 -1.65
C PHE A 483 -3.96 -1.59 -1.69
N PRO A 484 -4.04 -2.62 -2.57
CA PRO A 484 -3.05 -3.70 -2.56
C PRO A 484 -1.64 -3.24 -2.94
N PHE A 485 -1.48 -2.08 -3.59
CA PHE A 485 -0.16 -1.52 -3.89
C PHE A 485 0.61 -1.04 -2.65
N ILE A 486 -0.10 -0.71 -1.57
CA ILE A 486 0.52 -0.24 -0.33
C ILE A 486 0.62 -1.33 0.73
N GLU A 487 0.02 -2.51 0.53
CA GLU A 487 0.15 -3.64 1.46
C GLU A 487 1.59 -4.12 1.62
N ALA A 488 2.45 -3.94 0.61
CA ALA A 488 3.87 -4.22 0.73
C ALA A 488 4.60 -3.35 1.79
N LEU A 489 3.97 -2.26 2.26
CA LEU A 489 4.44 -1.49 3.41
C LEU A 489 4.27 -2.22 4.74
N ALA A 490 3.42 -3.27 4.82
CA ALA A 490 3.22 -4.10 6.01
C ALA A 490 4.39 -5.05 6.28
N GLN A 491 5.39 -5.07 5.40
CA GLN A 491 6.51 -5.99 5.54
C GLN A 491 7.27 -5.77 6.86
N PRO A 492 7.29 -6.76 7.76
CA PRO A 492 7.90 -6.63 9.07
C PRO A 492 9.38 -6.26 8.95
N GLY A 493 9.89 -5.43 9.85
CA GLY A 493 11.29 -4.98 9.89
C GLY A 493 11.78 -4.08 8.74
N ARG A 494 11.00 -3.85 7.67
CA ARG A 494 11.39 -2.98 6.56
C ARG A 494 11.14 -1.51 6.86
N VAL A 495 12.21 -0.73 6.95
CA VAL A 495 12.11 0.74 6.99
C VAL A 495 11.49 1.24 5.68
N TRP A 496 10.51 2.14 5.77
CA TRP A 496 9.88 2.72 4.59
C TRP A 496 10.87 3.59 3.83
N SER A 497 11.16 3.27 2.57
CA SER A 497 11.93 4.13 1.65
C SER A 497 11.14 5.40 1.25
N GLU A 498 11.77 6.33 0.54
CA GLU A 498 11.11 7.58 0.12
C GLU A 498 9.85 7.31 -0.74
N LEU A 499 9.92 6.33 -1.65
CA LEU A 499 8.78 5.95 -2.48
C LEU A 499 7.67 5.25 -1.69
N ALA A 500 8.03 4.45 -0.68
CA ALA A 500 7.07 3.89 0.26
C ALA A 500 6.30 4.99 1.01
N ARG A 501 7.02 6.00 1.53
CA ARG A 501 6.42 7.16 2.20
C ARG A 501 5.53 7.97 1.26
N LEU A 502 5.93 8.12 -0.02
CA LEU A 502 5.11 8.80 -1.02
C LEU A 502 3.83 8.01 -1.32
N ALA A 503 3.91 6.68 -1.47
CA ALA A 503 2.76 5.83 -1.67
C ALA A 503 1.78 5.93 -0.49
N PHE A 504 2.30 5.91 0.75
CA PHE A 504 1.52 6.18 1.95
C PHE A 504 0.77 7.52 1.89
N TRP A 505 1.46 8.63 1.59
CA TRP A 505 0.82 9.94 1.53
C TRP A 505 -0.25 10.06 0.44
N VAL A 506 0.00 9.49 -0.73
CA VAL A 506 -0.96 9.47 -1.84
C VAL A 506 -2.21 8.69 -1.44
N ALA A 507 -2.05 7.54 -0.79
CA ALA A 507 -3.17 6.74 -0.29
C ALA A 507 -3.97 7.47 0.79
N LEU A 508 -3.29 8.06 1.78
CA LEU A 508 -3.93 8.74 2.91
C LEU A 508 -4.77 9.96 2.46
N VAL A 509 -4.29 10.70 1.46
CA VAL A 509 -4.95 11.90 0.91
C VAL A 509 -6.00 11.56 -0.16
N GLY A 510 -6.01 10.31 -0.64
CA GLY A 510 -6.98 9.82 -1.61
C GLY A 510 -8.43 9.91 -1.11
N LYS A 511 -9.37 10.06 -2.05
CA LYS A 511 -10.80 9.96 -1.76
C LYS A 511 -11.23 8.50 -1.53
N ASP A 512 -10.52 7.56 -2.15
CA ASP A 512 -10.69 6.11 -1.98
C ASP A 512 -10.55 5.71 -0.50
N ALA A 513 -11.64 5.22 0.09
CA ALA A 513 -11.70 4.94 1.52
C ALA A 513 -10.92 3.69 1.89
N ASP A 514 -10.79 2.73 0.96
CA ASP A 514 -10.07 1.47 1.19
C ASP A 514 -8.57 1.75 1.25
N CYS A 515 -8.08 2.61 0.35
CA CYS A 515 -6.68 3.07 0.38
C CYS A 515 -6.37 3.87 1.65
N ARG A 516 -7.28 4.75 2.07
CA ARG A 516 -7.08 5.55 3.28
C ARG A 516 -7.07 4.69 4.55
N ALA A 517 -8.03 3.77 4.69
CA ALA A 517 -8.08 2.86 5.83
C ALA A 517 -6.80 2.00 5.92
N MET A 518 -6.39 1.39 4.80
CA MET A 518 -5.14 0.64 4.73
C MET A 518 -3.92 1.50 5.07
N ALA A 519 -3.84 2.75 4.60
CA ALA A 519 -2.75 3.66 4.94
C ALA A 519 -2.69 4.00 6.44
N VAL A 520 -3.84 4.13 7.11
CA VAL A 520 -3.91 4.34 8.57
C VAL A 520 -3.36 3.12 9.30
N ASP A 521 -3.85 1.92 8.97
CA ASP A 521 -3.41 0.66 9.62
C ASP A 521 -1.90 0.45 9.46
N LEU A 522 -1.39 0.64 8.25
CA LEU A 522 0.04 0.54 7.93
C LEU A 522 0.89 1.56 8.69
N ALA A 523 0.40 2.79 8.86
CA ALA A 523 1.11 3.82 9.63
C ALA A 523 1.19 3.46 11.11
N LEU A 524 0.10 2.94 11.69
CA LEU A 524 0.10 2.48 13.08
C LEU A 524 1.11 1.37 13.30
N GLU A 525 1.05 0.33 12.46
CA GLU A 525 1.99 -0.79 12.53
C GLU A 525 3.45 -0.33 12.32
N ALA A 526 3.71 0.59 11.38
CA ALA A 526 5.05 1.10 11.11
C ALA A 526 5.58 2.01 12.22
N ILE A 527 4.71 2.76 12.91
CA ILE A 527 5.07 3.59 14.07
C ILE A 527 5.43 2.70 15.25
N GLU A 528 4.60 1.71 15.57
CA GLU A 528 4.82 0.78 16.69
C GLU A 528 6.10 -0.04 16.52
N SER A 529 6.39 -0.47 15.28
CA SER A 529 7.60 -1.23 14.96
C SER A 529 8.83 -0.37 14.64
N GLY A 530 8.71 0.97 14.69
CA GLY A 530 9.82 1.89 14.41
C GLY A 530 10.32 1.87 12.95
N ARG A 531 9.49 1.41 12.00
CA ARG A 531 9.79 1.37 10.55
C ARG A 531 9.61 2.73 9.86
N THR A 532 8.94 3.67 10.53
CA THR A 532 8.75 5.04 10.06
C THR A 532 9.05 6.05 11.17
N HIS A 533 9.28 7.30 10.78
CA HIS A 533 9.65 8.39 11.69
C HIS A 533 9.08 9.73 11.20
N PRO A 534 8.68 10.68 12.08
CA PRO A 534 8.06 11.94 11.67
C PRO A 534 8.90 12.75 10.69
N GLN A 535 10.22 12.86 10.91
CA GLN A 535 11.10 13.62 10.03
C GLN A 535 11.08 13.17 8.55
N PRO A 536 11.42 11.91 8.19
CA PRO A 536 11.39 11.48 6.78
C PRO A 536 9.96 11.47 6.19
N LEU A 537 8.93 11.28 7.02
CA LEU A 537 7.52 11.43 6.61
C LEU A 537 7.24 12.88 6.17
N ALA A 538 7.59 13.87 6.99
CA ALA A 538 7.42 15.28 6.70
C ALA A 538 8.24 15.73 5.48
N GLU A 539 9.49 15.26 5.35
CA GLU A 539 10.34 15.53 4.18
C GLU A 539 9.68 15.10 2.87
N THR A 540 9.13 13.88 2.86
CA THR A 540 8.43 13.33 1.70
C THR A 540 7.14 14.11 1.41
N LEU A 541 6.39 14.48 2.45
CA LEU A 541 5.16 15.27 2.34
C LEU A 541 5.42 16.66 1.76
N VAL A 542 6.44 17.37 2.26
CA VAL A 542 6.85 18.69 1.76
C VAL A 542 7.26 18.62 0.29
N LYS A 543 8.00 17.57 -0.10
CA LYS A 543 8.40 17.36 -1.50
C LYS A 543 7.18 17.06 -2.39
N ALA A 544 6.22 16.28 -1.89
CA ALA A 544 4.99 15.96 -2.62
C ALA A 544 4.08 17.18 -2.80
N ASP A 545 3.99 18.07 -1.81
CA ASP A 545 3.08 19.21 -1.81
C ASP A 545 3.60 20.47 -2.53
N ARG A 546 4.72 20.37 -3.26
CA ARG A 546 5.33 21.51 -3.98
C ARG A 546 4.40 22.22 -4.97
N VAL A 547 3.35 21.54 -5.45
CA VAL A 547 2.34 22.10 -6.36
C VAL A 547 0.97 22.25 -5.70
N SER A 548 0.91 22.22 -4.36
CA SER A 548 -0.30 22.42 -3.54
C SER A 548 -1.51 21.57 -3.96
N TRP A 549 -1.28 20.33 -4.40
CA TRP A 549 -2.33 19.42 -4.82
C TRP A 549 -2.96 18.67 -3.63
N ILE A 550 -2.28 18.64 -2.48
CA ILE A 550 -2.75 17.93 -1.29
C ILE A 550 -3.92 18.71 -0.67
N LYS A 551 -5.04 18.01 -0.50
CA LYS A 551 -6.25 18.59 0.11
C LYS A 551 -6.14 18.51 1.62
N ALA A 552 -5.95 19.66 2.27
CA ALA A 552 -5.73 19.78 3.72
C ALA A 552 -6.81 19.08 4.57
N ASN A 553 -8.07 19.08 4.14
CA ASN A 553 -9.15 18.39 4.85
C ASN A 553 -9.02 16.86 4.82
N ARG A 554 -8.51 16.28 3.72
CA ARG A 554 -8.29 14.83 3.61
C ARG A 554 -7.06 14.39 4.40
N LEU A 555 -5.98 15.15 4.28
CA LEU A 555 -4.78 14.95 5.07
C LEU A 555 -5.09 15.02 6.57
N ALA A 556 -5.81 16.06 7.01
CA ALA A 556 -6.24 16.20 8.40
C ALA A 556 -7.04 14.98 8.89
N GLY A 557 -8.03 14.51 8.11
CA GLY A 557 -8.83 13.34 8.49
C GLY A 557 -8.00 12.07 8.70
N GLY A 558 -7.07 11.76 7.79
CA GLY A 558 -6.18 10.60 7.95
C GLY A 558 -5.22 10.74 9.14
N LEU A 559 -4.67 11.93 9.35
CA LEU A 559 -3.78 12.20 10.49
C LEU A 559 -4.52 12.16 11.84
N GLU A 560 -5.76 12.63 11.90
CA GLU A 560 -6.62 12.52 13.09
C GLU A 560 -6.91 11.05 13.43
N GLU A 561 -7.17 10.21 12.43
CA GLU A 561 -7.39 8.77 12.63
C GLU A 561 -6.14 8.09 13.20
N ILE A 562 -4.97 8.34 12.62
CA ILE A 562 -3.68 7.82 13.14
C ILE A 562 -3.44 8.31 14.57
N ALA A 563 -3.58 9.61 14.81
CA ALA A 563 -3.33 10.21 16.11
C ALA A 563 -4.30 9.71 17.21
N ARG A 564 -5.50 9.24 16.85
CA ARG A 564 -6.50 8.74 17.80
C ARG A 564 -6.14 7.37 18.37
N ALA A 565 -5.30 6.58 17.67
CA ALA A 565 -4.95 5.23 18.07
C ALA A 565 -4.11 5.14 19.35
N GLY A 566 -3.31 6.17 19.68
CA GLY A 566 -2.52 6.18 20.90
C GLY A 566 -1.60 7.39 21.03
N GLU A 567 -0.88 7.49 22.16
CA GLU A 567 0.04 8.60 22.45
C GLU A 567 1.26 8.63 21.53
N LEU A 568 1.84 7.47 21.21
CA LEU A 568 3.00 7.39 20.31
C LEU A 568 2.62 7.85 18.88
N PRO A 569 1.56 7.33 18.23
CA PRO A 569 1.09 7.87 16.96
C PRO A 569 0.76 9.37 17.00
N ALA A 570 0.18 9.85 18.11
CA ALA A 570 -0.11 11.26 18.30
C ALA A 570 1.15 12.14 18.28
N VAL A 571 2.23 11.70 18.95
CA VAL A 571 3.52 12.39 18.95
C VAL A 571 4.13 12.40 17.55
N VAL A 572 4.11 11.27 16.84
CA VAL A 572 4.61 11.18 15.45
C VAL A 572 3.84 12.13 14.53
N VAL A 573 2.51 12.17 14.62
CA VAL A 573 1.70 13.09 13.82
C VAL A 573 2.00 14.55 14.16
N ALA A 574 2.17 14.88 15.45
CA ALA A 574 2.45 16.25 15.89
C ALA A 574 3.80 16.75 15.34
N GLU A 575 4.86 15.95 15.49
CA GLU A 575 6.20 16.29 15.00
C GLU A 575 6.25 16.33 13.47
N CYS A 576 5.59 15.39 12.79
CA CYS A 576 5.47 15.41 11.33
C CYS A 576 4.76 16.67 10.82
N LEU A 577 3.69 17.10 11.49
CA LEU A 577 2.96 18.33 11.14
C LEU A 577 3.80 19.58 11.41
N ASP A 578 4.54 19.63 12.51
CA ASP A 578 5.43 20.75 12.83
C ASP A 578 6.51 20.92 11.76
N ASP A 579 7.17 19.82 11.38
CA ASP A 579 8.19 19.82 10.31
C ASP A 579 7.60 20.20 8.95
N TYR A 580 6.42 19.68 8.60
CA TYR A 580 5.73 20.03 7.37
C TYR A 580 5.35 21.51 7.33
N LEU A 581 4.71 22.03 8.38
CA LEU A 581 4.30 23.44 8.47
C LEU A 581 5.51 24.37 8.40
N ALA A 582 6.61 24.02 9.06
CA ALA A 582 7.83 24.82 9.05
C ALA A 582 8.49 24.92 7.65
N ARG A 583 8.37 23.87 6.83
CA ARG A 583 9.14 23.73 5.58
C ARG A 583 8.32 23.86 4.30
N VAL A 584 6.99 23.79 4.35
CA VAL A 584 6.15 23.92 3.16
C VAL A 584 6.28 25.31 2.55
N ALA A 585 6.53 25.35 1.24
CA ALA A 585 6.81 26.59 0.51
C ALA A 585 5.62 27.56 0.62
N ASP A 586 4.41 27.05 0.37
CA ASP A 586 3.16 27.78 0.49
C ASP A 586 2.23 27.03 1.45
N LEU A 587 1.62 27.75 2.40
CA LEU A 587 0.66 27.12 3.30
C LEU A 587 -0.58 26.66 2.51
N PRO A 588 -1.06 25.42 2.73
CA PRO A 588 -2.11 24.84 1.92
C PRO A 588 -3.44 25.60 2.05
N ARG A 589 -4.25 25.57 0.99
CA ARG A 589 -5.63 26.04 1.08
C ARG A 589 -6.38 25.25 2.14
N ALA A 590 -7.28 25.92 2.86
CA ALA A 590 -7.98 25.35 3.99
C ALA A 590 -7.04 24.83 5.12
N LEU A 591 -5.89 25.49 5.30
CA LEU A 591 -4.92 25.26 6.39
C LEU A 591 -5.55 25.02 7.76
N HIS A 592 -6.67 25.68 8.05
CA HIS A 592 -7.38 25.54 9.33
C HIS A 592 -7.66 24.09 9.72
N HIS A 593 -7.86 23.16 8.79
CA HIS A 593 -8.03 21.74 9.12
C HIS A 593 -6.79 21.15 9.79
N LEU A 594 -5.60 21.37 9.23
CA LEU A 594 -4.35 20.88 9.82
C LEU A 594 -4.03 21.56 11.15
N LEU A 595 -4.37 22.85 11.30
CA LEU A 595 -4.18 23.58 12.56
C LEU A 595 -5.13 23.09 13.65
N GLU A 596 -6.33 22.62 13.30
CA GLU A 596 -7.23 21.97 14.26
C GLU A 596 -6.62 20.68 14.81
N VAL A 597 -6.10 19.81 13.93
CA VAL A 597 -5.37 18.60 14.34
C VAL A 597 -4.20 18.97 15.25
N ARG A 598 -3.38 19.96 14.84
CA ARG A 598 -2.19 20.31 15.61
C ARG A 598 -2.51 20.95 16.96
N LEU A 599 -3.57 21.75 17.06
CA LEU A 599 -4.03 22.36 18.32
C LEU A 599 -4.60 21.30 19.27
N ASP A 600 -5.33 20.34 18.73
CA ASP A 600 -5.82 19.19 19.49
C ASP A 600 -4.64 18.41 20.08
N LEU A 601 -3.65 18.09 19.25
CA LEU A 601 -2.40 17.44 19.66
C LEU A 601 -1.60 18.25 20.67
N ALA A 602 -1.49 19.57 20.49
CA ALA A 602 -0.75 20.44 21.43
C ALA A 602 -1.35 20.36 22.84
N THR A 603 -2.68 20.42 22.90
CA THR A 603 -3.44 20.41 24.14
C THR A 603 -3.42 19.03 24.78
N ARG A 604 -3.65 17.97 23.98
CA ARG A 604 -3.68 16.58 24.44
C ARG A 604 -2.32 16.11 24.95
N LEU A 605 -1.25 16.40 24.23
CA LEU A 605 0.11 15.95 24.56
C LEU A 605 0.85 16.92 25.48
N GLN A 606 0.28 18.10 25.77
CA GLN A 606 0.96 19.21 26.45
C GLN A 606 2.30 19.56 25.78
N ARG A 607 2.30 19.54 24.44
CA ARG A 607 3.49 19.79 23.61
C ARG A 607 3.27 20.99 22.69
N PRO A 608 3.96 22.12 22.93
CA PRO A 608 3.88 23.25 22.02
C PRO A 608 4.41 22.86 20.62
N PRO A 609 4.03 23.60 19.56
CA PRO A 609 4.68 23.49 18.26
C PRO A 609 6.19 23.72 18.35
N SER A 610 6.96 23.10 17.45
CA SER A 610 8.39 23.40 17.30
C SER A 610 8.61 24.90 17.02
N ASP A 611 9.77 25.44 17.42
CA ASP A 611 10.06 26.87 17.24
C ASP A 611 9.99 27.31 15.76
N ALA A 612 10.42 26.43 14.85
CA ALA A 612 10.32 26.65 13.42
C ALA A 612 8.86 26.72 12.94
N ALA A 613 8.00 25.82 13.44
CA ALA A 613 6.57 25.86 13.16
C ALA A 613 5.92 27.11 13.76
N LYS A 614 6.22 27.48 15.02
CA LYS A 614 5.72 28.71 15.66
C LYS A 614 6.09 29.95 14.87
N HIS A 615 7.35 30.05 14.42
CA HIS A 615 7.80 31.17 13.60
C HIS A 615 6.98 31.28 12.32
N ARG A 616 6.76 30.16 11.62
CA ARG A 616 5.94 30.13 10.40
C ARG A 616 4.47 30.48 10.67
N LEU A 617 3.89 29.97 11.75
CA LEU A 617 2.51 30.25 12.14
C LEU A 617 2.28 31.73 12.50
N GLY A 618 3.27 32.38 13.11
CA GLY A 618 3.24 33.82 13.41
C GLY A 618 3.15 34.71 12.16
N GLN A 619 3.49 34.20 10.99
CA GLN A 619 3.38 34.90 9.71
C GLN A 619 1.96 34.83 9.12
N VAL A 620 1.06 34.00 9.67
CA VAL A 620 -0.30 33.85 9.17
C VAL A 620 -1.16 35.02 9.66
N GLN A 621 -1.43 35.97 8.75
CA GLN A 621 -2.23 37.16 9.04
C GLN A 621 -3.72 37.00 8.71
N GLY A 622 -4.56 37.87 9.27
CA GLY A 622 -5.98 38.00 8.96
C GLY A 622 -6.93 37.66 10.12
N SER A 623 -8.24 37.71 9.85
CA SER A 623 -9.31 37.45 10.84
C SER A 623 -10.00 36.10 10.66
N GLY A 624 -9.57 35.31 9.66
CA GLY A 624 -10.13 34.00 9.34
C GLY A 624 -9.90 32.94 10.43
N LYS A 625 -10.56 31.78 10.29
CA LYS A 625 -10.40 30.64 11.21
C LYS A 625 -8.94 30.18 11.29
N ALA A 626 -8.24 30.09 10.15
CA ALA A 626 -6.84 29.70 10.11
C ALA A 626 -5.94 30.65 10.90
N ALA A 627 -6.07 31.98 10.71
CA ALA A 627 -5.28 32.97 11.43
C ALA A 627 -5.50 32.92 12.95
N ARG A 628 -6.75 32.72 13.40
CA ARG A 628 -7.06 32.56 14.82
C ARG A 628 -6.45 31.29 15.42
N LEU A 629 -6.49 30.17 14.70
CA LEU A 629 -5.86 28.92 15.14
C LEU A 629 -4.33 29.03 15.17
N ALA A 630 -3.73 29.65 14.14
CA ALA A 630 -2.29 29.90 14.08
C ALA A 630 -1.81 30.77 15.23
N ALA A 631 -2.53 31.86 15.54
CA ALA A 631 -2.24 32.71 16.70
C ALA A 631 -2.38 31.96 18.03
N SER A 632 -3.37 31.08 18.15
CA SER A 632 -3.56 30.24 19.35
C SER A 632 -2.39 29.27 19.53
N LEU A 633 -1.98 28.59 18.46
CA LEU A 633 -0.84 27.66 18.45
C LEU A 633 0.50 28.35 18.71
N ALA A 634 0.69 29.58 18.22
CA ALA A 634 1.91 30.34 18.46
C ALA A 634 2.01 30.89 19.89
N ALA A 635 0.88 30.98 20.61
CA ALA A 635 0.82 31.47 21.99
C ALA A 635 1.00 30.36 23.05
N ILE A 636 0.81 29.09 22.68
CA ILE A 636 1.24 27.92 23.47
C ILE A 636 2.76 27.81 23.36
#